data_AF-A0AA40EBT1-F1
#
_entry.id   AF-A0AA40EBT1-F1
#
_cell.length_a   1.000
_cell.length_b   1.000
_cell.length_c   1.000
_cell.angle_alpha   90.00
_cell.angle_beta   90.00
_cell.angle_gamma   90.00
#
_symmetry.space_group_name_H-M   'P 1'
#
loop_
_entity.id
_entity.type
_entity.pdbx_description
1 polymer ?
#
loop_
_entity_poly.entity_id
_entity_poly.type
_entity_poly.pdbx_seq_one_letter_code
_entity_poly.pdbx_strand_id
1 'polypeptide(L)'
;MAGRDYKIIDTSGRDGLPAPEFFDRRAVEAPVGYNGEPGRSAGSPTVGTPATDIRVRLAYSEAEPGIVQATGEGAHTGLTLKVDRSERLLLKARGGRGGNGGRGDNGQSGGSGRPGRDATKYRSGEDGGDGGRGGEAPHGSVQIKVIRGDLSEATYPAVYILEVVHFDIVDENHDGINEPGEHILVHNIRVRNRGGMPSPSTRSLQLLIQATQWLDPVTTEPLQLPFSIQPSQEVTLPGILRALIRNEWSERAPGSCLRIDESVNLVALFDERLSRPILNFSAGVKIQIRYPLKLDAPTYLDCVAKGDKVRFKWQVHNDSTMAYGSETRLRRACGTKLSDPQRFFALTYATAEKPDEAVDELDEAEPFSVVTIDQEFSVNDHVMEFSDGYLTLELLLADPLTGQMRSVQKHQMRMQISGIYHLSPDPSVLLVVNSSTPNHAIHQIIELLRGRLHTKLDIFNLSLTASYESPVTKRNVLASYLGQTVIVFANAFTYFGGDARNPWDLLDAWETALLLKGGTSLLFANVAEANLQSLRSWAAQATFPAFDVSSACQDAPGEEPNGSGDGGRMPSAKAAAQALRQAGPAAATTASWGVVRFPVGAGLFGGIESAANGSAAAAAKTLTKEMPLRRFVTFPQLDEANPKAGTVIVCEGIPRTAKMVATLGYFGPSPLGTNKIADYDMYFILSCLPFAVRARMFWNAVGKMVLMHEVAGPGASAAAACGVLYAGLERYLELPHGLAAPPESWLVDDKVLEAIGMSLQFDLCNEIYCFTGTQPRFPDPIPVAEKLSQLPLTSLFFSLVPQMPQVTNAAHAHLFASALGAVHALANPLSAWQSLKAAFSCCGNRKGQLTSKLNEQIQLAVDRTCAPDVAGAVQQAVMQRSAQVKAGINASAGKGGGGGGHKNFDRFGQAELASFASVSGVMVHDLTALQPVSTSMGKSQLDQHRYNHMTHQQTMETLKTRAEAQIKEMVNAEDT
;
A
#
# COMPACT_ATOMS: atom_id res chain seq x y z
N MET A 1 0.70 25.51 18.95
CA MET A 1 1.44 25.85 17.72
C MET A 1 2.76 26.47 18.14
N ALA A 2 3.84 25.69 18.11
CA ALA A 2 5.19 26.17 18.45
C ALA A 2 5.65 27.17 17.38
N GLY A 3 6.23 28.30 17.81
CA GLY A 3 6.72 29.33 16.91
C GLY A 3 7.75 28.78 15.94
N ARG A 4 7.44 28.82 14.64
CA ARG A 4 8.44 28.53 13.61
C ARG A 4 9.35 29.74 13.48
N ASP A 5 10.66 29.51 13.48
CA ASP A 5 11.65 30.56 13.29
C ASP A 5 11.59 31.10 11.85
N TYR A 6 11.53 32.43 11.74
CA TYR A 6 11.57 33.14 10.47
C TYR A 6 12.93 33.82 10.30
N LYS A 7 13.52 33.69 9.11
CA LYS A 7 14.62 34.58 8.69
C LYS A 7 13.99 35.75 7.94
N ILE A 8 14.24 36.98 8.37
CA ILE A 8 13.54 38.17 7.85
C ILE A 8 14.51 39.07 7.10
N ILE A 9 14.12 39.50 5.90
CA ILE A 9 14.72 40.63 5.18
C ILE A 9 13.65 41.72 5.14
N ASP A 10 13.88 42.82 5.87
CA ASP A 10 12.92 43.91 6.04
C ASP A 10 13.48 45.22 5.44
N THR A 11 12.77 45.76 4.46
CA THR A 11 13.01 47.09 3.85
C THR A 11 11.90 48.08 4.14
N SER A 12 11.07 47.78 5.14
CA SER A 12 9.92 48.62 5.43
C SER A 12 10.37 50.06 5.70
N GLY A 13 9.60 50.98 5.15
CA GLY A 13 9.83 52.41 5.38
C GLY A 13 9.59 52.75 6.85
N ARG A 14 10.20 53.84 7.30
CA ARG A 14 10.01 54.34 8.67
C ARG A 14 8.68 55.08 8.74
N ASP A 15 7.94 54.83 9.81
CA ASP A 15 6.75 55.61 10.11
C ASP A 15 7.14 57.09 10.30
N GLY A 16 6.27 57.99 9.84
CA GLY A 16 6.43 59.42 10.03
C GLY A 16 6.31 59.80 11.51
N LEU A 17 6.97 60.89 11.91
CA LEU A 17 6.89 61.40 13.26
C LEU A 17 5.53 62.10 13.46
N PRO A 18 4.85 61.85 14.59
CA PRO A 18 3.65 62.58 14.93
C PRO A 18 3.96 64.07 15.11
N ALA A 19 2.99 64.92 14.84
CA ALA A 19 3.20 66.34 14.99
C ALA A 19 3.36 66.74 16.47
N PRO A 20 4.19 67.74 16.80
CA PRO A 20 4.29 68.24 18.17
C PRO A 20 2.95 68.84 18.62
N GLU A 21 2.49 68.43 19.80
CA GLU A 21 1.30 68.97 20.46
C GLU A 21 1.70 70.21 21.27
N PHE A 22 1.01 71.34 21.06
CA PHE A 22 1.26 72.56 21.83
C PHE A 22 0.20 72.68 22.93
N PHE A 23 0.54 72.23 24.14
CA PHE A 23 -0.27 72.47 25.34
C PHE A 23 0.39 73.57 26.17
N ASP A 24 0.12 74.83 25.86
CA ASP A 24 0.42 75.90 26.79
C ASP A 24 -0.76 76.13 27.73
N ARG A 25 -0.48 76.27 29.04
CA ARG A 25 -1.47 76.57 30.08
C ARG A 25 -1.95 78.02 29.95
N ARG A 26 -2.76 78.31 28.93
CA ARG A 26 -3.50 79.58 28.85
C ARG A 26 -4.70 79.53 29.78
N ALA A 27 -5.04 80.67 30.38
CA ALA A 27 -6.22 80.79 31.24
C ALA A 27 -7.48 80.50 30.42
N VAL A 28 -8.41 79.72 30.96
CA VAL A 28 -9.57 79.16 30.23
C VAL A 28 -10.58 80.23 29.80
N GLU A 29 -10.53 81.42 30.41
CA GLU A 29 -11.48 82.52 30.20
C GLU A 29 -10.73 83.83 29.94
N ALA A 30 -11.19 84.61 28.96
CA ALA A 30 -10.61 85.91 28.62
C ALA A 30 -10.97 86.99 29.68
N PRO A 31 -10.20 88.08 29.80
CA PRO A 31 -10.53 89.17 30.71
C PRO A 31 -11.90 89.81 30.43
N VAL A 32 -12.55 90.33 31.48
CA VAL A 32 -13.89 90.93 31.43
C VAL A 32 -14.02 91.96 30.29
N GLY A 33 -14.98 91.72 29.39
CA GLY A 33 -15.29 92.56 28.22
C GLY A 33 -14.48 92.27 26.95
N TYR A 34 -13.67 91.21 26.90
CA TYR A 34 -12.88 90.83 25.72
C TYR A 34 -13.33 89.48 25.13
N ASN A 35 -13.19 89.32 23.82
CA ASN A 35 -13.42 88.05 23.13
C ASN A 35 -12.28 87.04 23.45
N GLY A 36 -12.61 85.75 23.46
CA GLY A 36 -11.61 84.70 23.62
C GLY A 36 -10.69 84.61 22.41
N GLU A 37 -9.41 84.31 22.62
CA GLU A 37 -8.49 84.03 21.51
C GLU A 37 -8.82 82.69 20.82
N PRO A 38 -8.66 82.59 19.48
CA PRO A 38 -8.81 81.33 18.77
C PRO A 38 -7.71 80.32 19.12
N GLY A 39 -8.08 79.04 19.09
CA GLY A 39 -7.14 77.94 19.29
C GLY A 39 -6.07 77.91 18.20
N ARG A 40 -4.85 77.49 18.54
CA ARG A 40 -3.77 77.30 17.55
C ARG A 40 -3.92 75.95 16.87
N SER A 41 -3.70 75.91 15.56
CA SER A 41 -3.63 74.64 14.81
C SER A 41 -2.48 73.77 15.30
N ALA A 42 -2.66 72.45 15.25
CA ALA A 42 -1.58 71.51 15.50
C ALA A 42 -0.41 71.70 14.52
N GLY A 43 0.79 71.24 14.89
CA GLY A 43 1.88 71.10 13.94
C GLY A 43 1.54 70.10 12.81
N SER A 44 2.31 70.13 11.72
CA SER A 44 2.18 69.16 10.64
C SER A 44 2.94 67.86 10.98
N PRO A 45 2.33 66.67 10.88
CA PRO A 45 3.06 65.42 11.01
C PRO A 45 3.94 65.19 9.78
N THR A 46 4.96 64.34 9.90
CA THR A 46 5.76 63.96 8.73
C THR A 46 5.18 62.74 8.03
N VAL A 47 5.37 62.66 6.71
CA VAL A 47 4.99 61.49 5.92
C VAL A 47 5.92 60.32 6.24
N GLY A 48 5.36 59.11 6.30
CA GLY A 48 6.16 57.88 6.38
C GLY A 48 6.98 57.69 5.12
N THR A 49 8.15 57.07 5.24
CA THR A 49 9.00 56.83 4.06
C THR A 49 8.49 55.62 3.27
N PRO A 50 8.67 55.57 1.94
CA PRO A 50 8.39 54.36 1.18
C PRO A 50 9.30 53.21 1.63
N ALA A 51 8.85 51.97 1.41
CA ALA A 51 9.74 50.81 1.48
C ALA A 51 10.68 50.82 0.27
N THR A 52 11.86 50.22 0.42
CA THR A 52 12.78 50.02 -0.71
C THR A 52 12.58 48.64 -1.32
N ASP A 53 12.99 48.48 -2.58
CA ASP A 53 12.92 47.22 -3.30
C ASP A 53 13.74 46.12 -2.59
N ILE A 54 13.19 44.91 -2.52
CA ILE A 54 13.92 43.71 -2.08
C ILE A 54 14.33 42.93 -3.33
N ARG A 55 15.63 42.67 -3.47
CA ARG A 55 16.18 41.75 -4.48
C ARG A 55 16.98 40.68 -3.75
N VAL A 56 16.67 39.40 -4.01
CA VAL A 56 17.30 38.25 -3.35
C VAL A 56 17.53 37.17 -4.39
N ARG A 57 18.73 36.60 -4.39
CA ARG A 57 19.09 35.41 -5.17
C ARG A 57 19.03 34.19 -4.27
N LEU A 58 18.32 33.16 -4.71
CA LEU A 58 18.23 31.88 -4.01
C LEU A 58 19.07 30.82 -4.73
N ALA A 59 19.85 30.07 -3.97
CA ALA A 59 20.59 28.92 -4.47
C ALA A 59 20.64 27.82 -3.40
N TYR A 60 20.72 26.56 -3.79
CA TYR A 60 21.00 25.48 -2.84
C TYR A 60 22.44 25.61 -2.33
N SER A 61 22.65 25.38 -1.03
CA SER A 61 24.00 25.41 -0.47
C SER A 61 24.79 24.20 -0.95
N GLU A 62 25.92 24.43 -1.63
CA GLU A 62 26.83 23.35 -2.06
C GLU A 62 27.54 22.69 -0.88
N ALA A 63 27.69 23.41 0.24
CA ALA A 63 28.38 22.92 1.44
C ALA A 63 27.45 22.15 2.40
N GLU A 64 26.15 22.43 2.39
CA GLU A 64 25.18 21.87 3.34
C GLU A 64 23.92 21.37 2.62
N PRO A 65 23.83 20.06 2.33
CA PRO A 65 22.69 19.47 1.63
C PRO A 65 21.37 19.72 2.37
N GLY A 66 20.39 20.27 1.65
CA GLY A 66 19.05 20.54 2.18
C GLY A 66 18.81 21.97 2.66
N ILE A 67 19.85 22.83 2.69
CA ILE A 67 19.73 24.25 3.03
C ILE A 67 19.66 25.11 1.77
N VAL A 68 18.78 26.11 1.76
CA VAL A 68 18.71 27.15 0.72
C VAL A 68 19.45 28.39 1.22
N GLN A 69 20.40 28.88 0.44
CA GLN A 69 21.11 30.12 0.69
C GLN A 69 20.43 31.27 -0.06
N ALA A 70 20.02 32.29 0.69
CA ALA A 70 19.40 33.51 0.19
C ALA A 70 20.38 34.68 0.30
N THR A 71 20.80 35.22 -0.83
CA THR A 71 21.77 36.32 -0.90
C THR A 71 21.07 37.60 -1.34
N GLY A 72 21.17 38.66 -0.55
CA GLY A 72 20.60 39.96 -0.87
C GLY A 72 21.38 40.67 -1.99
N GLU A 73 20.64 41.37 -2.85
CA GLU A 73 21.17 42.19 -3.94
C GLU A 73 20.70 43.65 -3.78
N GLY A 74 21.38 44.60 -4.42
CA GLY A 74 21.05 46.03 -4.31
C GLY A 74 21.33 46.56 -2.90
N ALA A 75 20.32 47.14 -2.23
CA ALA A 75 20.43 47.68 -0.87
C ALA A 75 20.76 46.63 0.20
N HIS A 76 20.63 45.33 -0.13
CA HIS A 76 21.00 44.21 0.75
C HIS A 76 22.25 43.46 0.30
N THR A 77 23.05 44.04 -0.62
CA THR A 77 24.29 43.42 -1.07
C THR A 77 25.19 43.10 0.13
N GLY A 78 25.59 41.84 0.26
CA GLY A 78 26.40 41.32 1.38
C GLY A 78 25.60 40.60 2.47
N LEU A 79 24.27 40.68 2.47
CA LEU A 79 23.43 39.86 3.34
C LEU A 79 23.32 38.44 2.78
N THR A 80 23.67 37.44 3.57
CA THR A 80 23.51 36.02 3.21
C THR A 80 22.80 35.30 4.34
N LEU A 81 21.67 34.65 4.05
CA LEU A 81 20.88 33.90 5.01
C LEU A 81 20.84 32.43 4.58
N LYS A 82 21.09 31.52 5.52
CA LYS A 82 20.85 30.09 5.34
C LYS A 82 19.47 29.77 5.89
N VAL A 83 18.65 29.10 5.08
CA VAL A 83 17.26 28.76 5.39
C VAL A 83 17.11 27.25 5.30
N ASP A 84 16.84 26.61 6.44
CA ASP A 84 16.57 25.18 6.53
C ASP A 84 15.15 24.84 6.00
N ARG A 85 14.90 23.57 5.65
CA ARG A 85 13.58 23.08 5.20
C ARG A 85 12.45 23.33 6.20
N SER A 86 12.77 23.44 7.48
CA SER A 86 11.82 23.69 8.56
C SER A 86 11.59 25.18 8.85
N GLU A 87 12.45 26.07 8.33
CA GLU A 87 12.39 27.52 8.51
C GLU A 87 11.65 28.20 7.35
N ARG A 88 11.23 29.45 7.54
CA ARG A 88 10.59 30.26 6.49
C ARG A 88 11.38 31.55 6.27
N LEU A 89 11.67 31.86 5.02
CA LEU A 89 12.21 33.17 4.61
C LEU A 89 11.05 34.14 4.43
N LEU A 90 11.02 35.22 5.20
CA LEU A 90 10.01 36.26 5.11
C LEU A 90 10.62 37.54 4.54
N LEU A 91 10.11 37.97 3.39
CA LEU A 91 10.49 39.23 2.75
C LEU A 91 9.42 40.27 3.07
N LYS A 92 9.81 41.37 3.72
CA LYS A 92 8.87 42.38 4.19
C LYS A 92 9.25 43.75 3.65
N ALA A 93 8.41 44.26 2.75
CA ALA A 93 8.55 45.58 2.14
C ALA A 93 7.24 46.34 2.32
N ARG A 94 7.08 47.05 3.44
CA ARG A 94 5.89 47.84 3.73
C ARG A 94 6.26 49.32 3.88
N GLY A 95 5.60 50.21 3.14
CA GLY A 95 5.77 51.65 3.35
C GLY A 95 5.44 52.05 4.79
N GLY A 96 6.21 53.00 5.34
CA GLY A 96 5.96 53.56 6.66
C GLY A 96 4.61 54.27 6.70
N ARG A 97 3.90 54.17 7.82
CA ARG A 97 2.65 54.90 8.06
C ARG A 97 2.96 56.39 8.19
N GLY A 98 2.06 57.26 7.76
CA GLY A 98 2.16 58.69 8.04
C GLY A 98 2.13 58.94 9.56
N GLY A 99 2.83 59.98 10.03
CA GLY A 99 2.73 60.41 11.42
C GLY A 99 1.31 60.86 11.76
N ASN A 100 0.88 60.63 12.99
CA ASN A 100 -0.43 61.08 13.45
C ASN A 100 -0.45 62.63 13.53
N GLY A 101 -1.52 63.25 13.04
CA GLY A 101 -1.73 64.69 13.23
C GLY A 101 -1.76 65.05 14.71
N GLY A 102 -1.16 66.18 15.08
CA GLY A 102 -1.22 66.67 16.45
C GLY A 102 -2.62 67.18 16.81
N ARG A 103 -2.88 67.38 18.10
CA ARG A 103 -4.10 68.02 18.57
C ARG A 103 -3.93 69.54 18.59
N GLY A 104 -4.84 70.27 17.94
CA GLY A 104 -4.90 71.74 18.04
C GLY A 104 -5.41 72.19 19.40
N ASP A 105 -5.10 73.43 19.78
CA ASP A 105 -5.55 74.05 21.02
C ASP A 105 -7.06 74.34 20.94
N ASN A 106 -7.76 74.28 22.07
CA ASN A 106 -9.17 74.74 22.09
C ASN A 106 -9.21 76.28 22.03
N GLY A 107 -10.26 76.86 21.45
CA GLY A 107 -10.52 78.30 21.57
C GLY A 107 -10.78 78.70 23.03
N GLN A 108 -10.34 79.88 23.43
CA GLN A 108 -10.59 80.41 24.77
C GLN A 108 -12.06 80.85 24.90
N SER A 109 -12.63 80.72 26.11
CA SER A 109 -13.97 81.25 26.41
C SER A 109 -13.93 82.79 26.43
N GLY A 110 -14.98 83.45 25.93
CA GLY A 110 -15.09 84.92 26.01
C GLY A 110 -15.21 85.40 27.46
N GLY A 111 -14.70 86.60 27.75
CA GLY A 111 -14.73 87.15 29.10
C GLY A 111 -16.11 87.67 29.49
N SER A 112 -16.42 87.64 30.79
CA SER A 112 -17.69 88.12 31.34
C SER A 112 -17.93 89.61 31.03
N GLY A 113 -19.18 90.09 31.03
CA GLY A 113 -19.53 91.50 30.79
C GLY A 113 -19.08 92.44 31.92
N ARG A 114 -18.89 93.73 31.62
CA ARG A 114 -18.50 94.71 32.66
C ARG A 114 -19.72 95.09 33.51
N PRO A 115 -19.61 95.12 34.85
CA PRO A 115 -20.69 95.59 35.70
C PRO A 115 -21.03 97.05 35.40
N GLY A 116 -22.32 97.39 35.40
CA GLY A 116 -22.79 98.77 35.29
C GLY A 116 -22.39 99.60 36.51
N ARG A 117 -22.32 100.93 36.37
CA ARG A 117 -22.05 101.83 37.50
C ARG A 117 -23.34 102.14 38.25
N ASP A 118 -23.27 102.08 39.59
CA ASP A 118 -24.39 102.34 40.49
C ASP A 118 -24.96 103.76 40.37
N ALA A 119 -26.26 103.91 40.68
CA ALA A 119 -26.94 105.19 40.68
C ALA A 119 -26.44 106.10 41.83
N THR A 120 -26.33 107.40 41.56
CA THR A 120 -26.10 108.42 42.59
C THR A 120 -27.28 109.39 42.61
N LYS A 121 -27.39 110.24 43.63
CA LYS A 121 -28.48 111.23 43.70
C LYS A 121 -28.52 112.25 42.55
N TYR A 122 -27.49 112.28 41.70
CA TYR A 122 -27.38 113.18 40.54
C TYR A 122 -27.40 112.45 39.18
N ARG A 123 -27.52 111.11 39.15
CA ARG A 123 -27.51 110.30 37.90
C ARG A 123 -28.03 108.87 38.14
N SER A 124 -28.84 108.34 37.22
CA SER A 124 -29.23 106.93 37.18
C SER A 124 -28.04 105.99 36.91
N GLY A 125 -28.11 104.76 37.44
CA GLY A 125 -27.15 103.72 37.09
C GLY A 125 -27.21 103.37 35.61
N GLU A 126 -26.08 102.96 35.05
CA GLU A 126 -26.01 102.48 33.65
C GLU A 126 -26.08 100.95 33.64
N ASP A 127 -26.63 100.37 32.57
CA ASP A 127 -26.64 98.92 32.37
C ASP A 127 -25.21 98.38 32.22
N GLY A 128 -24.98 97.15 32.65
CA GLY A 128 -23.72 96.44 32.40
C GLY A 128 -23.53 96.13 30.91
N GLY A 129 -22.28 96.09 30.44
CA GLY A 129 -21.97 95.76 29.05
C GLY A 129 -21.98 94.25 28.79
N ASP A 130 -22.29 93.85 27.56
CA ASP A 130 -22.31 92.44 27.13
C ASP A 130 -20.95 91.73 27.31
N GLY A 131 -20.99 90.41 27.56
CA GLY A 131 -19.79 89.56 27.56
C GLY A 131 -19.23 89.31 26.16
N GLY A 132 -17.94 88.96 26.07
CA GLY A 132 -17.27 88.66 24.80
C GLY A 132 -17.67 87.30 24.21
N ARG A 133 -17.53 87.13 22.89
CA ARG A 133 -17.74 85.84 22.19
C ARG A 133 -16.54 84.91 22.39
N GLY A 134 -16.79 83.60 22.53
CA GLY A 134 -15.73 82.57 22.54
C GLY A 134 -15.12 82.34 21.16
N GLY A 135 -13.87 81.84 21.10
CA GLY A 135 -13.16 81.59 19.84
C GLY A 135 -13.59 80.30 19.13
N GLU A 136 -13.70 80.33 17.78
CA GLU A 136 -14.07 79.17 16.94
C GLU A 136 -12.86 78.26 16.62
N ALA A 137 -13.12 76.96 16.38
CA ALA A 137 -12.13 75.99 15.91
C ALA A 137 -12.14 75.86 14.36
N PRO A 138 -10.99 75.70 13.67
CA PRO A 138 -10.96 75.69 12.21
C PRO A 138 -11.38 74.34 11.58
N HIS A 139 -12.18 74.39 10.51
CA HIS A 139 -12.43 73.27 9.61
C HIS A 139 -11.50 73.34 8.39
N GLY A 140 -10.78 72.25 8.10
CA GLY A 140 -10.01 72.12 6.86
C GLY A 140 -10.85 71.54 5.72
N SER A 141 -10.79 72.15 4.54
CA SER A 141 -11.32 71.59 3.28
C SER A 141 -10.22 71.54 2.22
N VAL A 142 -10.09 70.43 1.50
CA VAL A 142 -9.20 70.30 0.34
C VAL A 142 -10.03 70.50 -0.93
N GLN A 143 -9.57 71.37 -1.83
CA GLN A 143 -10.18 71.61 -3.15
C GLN A 143 -9.09 71.52 -4.22
N ILE A 144 -9.43 70.92 -5.36
CA ILE A 144 -8.53 70.80 -6.51
C ILE A 144 -8.86 71.91 -7.50
N LYS A 145 -7.94 72.85 -7.66
CA LYS A 145 -8.07 73.94 -8.62
C LYS A 145 -7.30 73.60 -9.89
N VAL A 146 -8.01 73.46 -11.01
CA VAL A 146 -7.44 73.19 -12.33
C VAL A 146 -7.46 74.47 -13.14
N ILE A 147 -6.28 74.95 -13.52
CA ILE A 147 -6.12 76.06 -14.47
C ILE A 147 -6.00 75.45 -15.86
N ARG A 148 -6.96 75.74 -16.73
CA ARG A 148 -6.99 75.24 -18.12
C ARG A 148 -6.04 76.05 -19.00
N GLY A 149 -5.77 75.56 -20.21
CA GLY A 149 -4.85 76.22 -21.16
C GLY A 149 -5.31 77.62 -21.63
N ASP A 150 -6.59 77.93 -21.47
CA ASP A 150 -7.19 79.26 -21.70
C ASP A 150 -7.18 80.16 -20.45
N LEU A 151 -6.45 79.75 -19.40
CA LEU A 151 -6.38 80.39 -18.08
C LEU A 151 -7.69 80.38 -17.28
N SER A 152 -8.74 79.69 -17.75
CA SER A 152 -9.96 79.51 -16.96
C SER A 152 -9.73 78.55 -15.79
N GLU A 153 -10.37 78.84 -14.66
CA GLU A 153 -10.21 78.08 -13.43
C GLU A 153 -11.45 77.22 -13.17
N ALA A 154 -11.25 75.95 -12.84
CA ALA A 154 -12.30 75.05 -12.37
C ALA A 154 -11.89 74.44 -11.02
N THR A 155 -12.83 74.38 -10.08
CA THR A 155 -12.60 73.84 -8.74
C THR A 155 -13.39 72.56 -8.54
N TYR A 156 -12.74 71.48 -8.11
CA TYR A 156 -13.35 70.18 -7.88
C TYR A 156 -13.10 69.68 -6.45
N PRO A 157 -14.06 68.96 -5.85
CA PRO A 157 -13.92 68.45 -4.49
C PRO A 157 -12.97 67.23 -4.39
N ALA A 158 -12.72 66.52 -5.49
CA ALA A 158 -11.83 65.35 -5.56
C ALA A 158 -11.39 65.07 -7.01
N VAL A 159 -10.34 64.28 -7.20
CA VAL A 159 -9.91 63.79 -8.53
C VAL A 159 -10.97 62.88 -9.15
N TYR A 160 -10.90 62.64 -10.47
CA TYR A 160 -11.70 61.59 -11.10
C TYR A 160 -11.25 60.21 -10.59
N ILE A 161 -12.19 59.28 -10.50
CA ILE A 161 -11.92 57.88 -10.14
C ILE A 161 -12.77 57.04 -11.09
N LEU A 162 -12.13 56.44 -12.10
CA LEU A 162 -12.81 55.58 -13.06
C LEU A 162 -12.79 54.14 -12.56
N GLU A 163 -13.95 53.50 -12.58
CA GLU A 163 -14.10 52.08 -12.29
C GLU A 163 -15.02 51.42 -13.31
N VAL A 164 -14.75 50.14 -13.60
CA VAL A 164 -15.65 49.27 -14.34
C VAL A 164 -16.74 48.81 -13.40
N VAL A 165 -17.98 49.12 -13.76
CA VAL A 165 -19.18 48.69 -13.04
C VAL A 165 -19.56 47.27 -13.44
N HIS A 166 -19.45 46.96 -14.73
CA HIS A 166 -19.93 45.70 -15.29
C HIS A 166 -19.34 45.46 -16.69
N PHE A 167 -19.18 44.20 -17.06
CA PHE A 167 -18.96 43.73 -18.42
C PHE A 167 -19.41 42.26 -18.50
N ASP A 168 -19.73 41.82 -19.71
CA ASP A 168 -20.05 40.43 -20.01
C ASP A 168 -18.83 39.72 -20.59
N ILE A 169 -18.71 38.42 -20.32
CA ILE A 169 -17.73 37.54 -20.95
C ILE A 169 -18.50 36.47 -21.69
N VAL A 170 -18.12 36.26 -22.94
CA VAL A 170 -18.67 35.20 -23.79
C VAL A 170 -17.52 34.46 -24.45
N ASP A 171 -17.61 33.14 -24.49
CA ASP A 171 -16.71 32.27 -25.25
C ASP A 171 -16.90 32.45 -26.77
N GLU A 172 -15.88 32.15 -27.57
CA GLU A 172 -15.83 32.48 -29.00
C GLU A 172 -16.85 31.68 -29.84
N ASN A 173 -17.15 30.45 -29.43
CA ASN A 173 -17.98 29.50 -30.18
C ASN A 173 -19.42 29.36 -29.62
N HIS A 174 -19.72 30.02 -28.49
CA HIS A 174 -21.00 29.97 -27.77
C HIS A 174 -21.40 28.58 -27.26
N ASP A 175 -20.42 27.76 -26.88
CA ASP A 175 -20.61 26.43 -26.29
C ASP A 175 -20.71 26.46 -24.75
N GLY A 176 -20.44 27.60 -24.12
CA GLY A 176 -20.47 27.79 -22.66
C GLY A 176 -19.21 27.31 -21.92
N ILE A 177 -18.13 27.04 -22.64
CA ILE A 177 -16.82 26.60 -22.16
C ILE A 177 -15.78 27.63 -22.57
N ASN A 178 -14.93 28.05 -21.63
CA ASN A 178 -13.74 28.82 -21.97
C ASN A 178 -12.59 27.83 -22.06
N GLU A 179 -11.99 27.64 -23.24
CA GLU A 179 -10.97 26.62 -23.42
C GLU A 179 -9.69 27.14 -24.09
N PRO A 180 -8.54 26.45 -23.88
CA PRO A 180 -7.29 26.85 -24.51
C PRO A 180 -7.35 26.82 -26.04
N GLY A 181 -6.87 27.90 -26.66
CA GLY A 181 -6.84 28.11 -28.11
C GLY A 181 -7.96 29.01 -28.63
N GLU A 182 -8.98 29.31 -27.82
CA GLU A 182 -10.07 30.24 -28.17
C GLU A 182 -9.85 31.64 -27.61
N HIS A 183 -10.57 32.62 -28.15
CA HIS A 183 -10.65 33.95 -27.56
C HIS A 183 -11.79 34.04 -26.54
N ILE A 184 -11.51 34.69 -25.41
CA ILE A 184 -12.59 35.29 -24.61
C ILE A 184 -13.02 36.61 -25.26
N LEU A 185 -14.34 36.84 -25.32
CA LEU A 185 -14.94 38.06 -25.84
C LEU A 185 -15.52 38.86 -24.68
N VAL A 186 -15.04 40.09 -24.47
CA VAL A 186 -15.52 40.98 -23.42
C VAL A 186 -16.26 42.16 -24.04
N HIS A 187 -17.54 42.33 -23.70
CA HIS A 187 -18.39 43.40 -24.23
C HIS A 187 -19.35 43.97 -23.17
N ASN A 188 -20.24 44.89 -23.59
CA ASN A 188 -21.16 45.61 -22.70
C ASN A 188 -20.45 46.28 -21.51
N ILE A 189 -19.24 46.77 -21.74
CA ILE A 189 -18.38 47.32 -20.68
C ILE A 189 -18.97 48.66 -20.22
N ARG A 190 -19.26 48.76 -18.92
CA ARG A 190 -19.79 49.96 -18.28
C ARG A 190 -18.76 50.55 -17.35
N VAL A 191 -18.43 51.82 -17.55
CA VAL A 191 -17.45 52.55 -16.75
C VAL A 191 -18.13 53.73 -16.07
N ARG A 192 -17.87 53.90 -14.78
CA ARG A 192 -18.40 55.01 -13.99
C ARG A 192 -17.27 55.86 -13.42
N ASN A 193 -17.46 57.17 -13.43
CA ASN A 193 -16.60 58.07 -12.69
C ASN A 193 -17.19 58.35 -11.29
N ARG A 194 -16.59 57.78 -10.24
CA ARG A 194 -16.99 58.04 -8.85
C ARG A 194 -16.30 59.24 -8.21
N GLY A 195 -15.37 59.85 -8.93
CA GLY A 195 -14.62 61.00 -8.45
C GLY A 195 -15.39 62.32 -8.53
N GLY A 196 -14.77 63.39 -8.04
CA GLY A 196 -15.34 64.74 -7.99
C GLY A 196 -15.07 65.61 -9.23
N MET A 197 -14.24 65.12 -10.15
CA MET A 197 -13.78 65.82 -11.36
C MET A 197 -14.13 64.99 -12.60
N PRO A 198 -14.45 65.58 -13.76
CA PRO A 198 -14.58 64.83 -15.01
C PRO A 198 -13.27 64.13 -15.40
N SER A 199 -13.38 63.04 -16.18
CA SER A 199 -12.19 62.40 -16.76
C SER A 199 -11.47 63.33 -17.75
N PRO A 200 -10.20 63.08 -18.10
CA PRO A 200 -9.46 63.96 -19.01
C PRO A 200 -10.19 64.20 -20.34
N SER A 201 -10.22 65.45 -20.79
CA SER A 201 -10.91 65.86 -22.03
C SER A 201 -10.02 65.87 -23.26
N THR A 202 -8.70 65.77 -23.09
CA THR A 202 -7.70 65.95 -24.16
C THR A 202 -6.86 64.71 -24.43
N ARG A 203 -7.03 63.63 -23.65
CA ARG A 203 -6.25 62.39 -23.81
C ARG A 203 -7.16 61.19 -23.80
N SER A 204 -6.97 60.31 -24.79
CA SER A 204 -7.66 59.03 -24.88
C SER A 204 -7.12 58.09 -23.81
N LEU A 205 -8.03 57.27 -23.28
CA LEU A 205 -7.69 56.13 -22.45
C LEU A 205 -8.01 54.88 -23.25
N GLN A 206 -6.99 54.05 -23.49
CA GLN A 206 -7.13 52.77 -24.14
C GLN A 206 -7.49 51.72 -23.09
N LEU A 207 -8.52 50.95 -23.38
CA LEU A 207 -9.00 49.85 -22.56
C LEU A 207 -8.55 48.53 -23.17
N LEU A 208 -7.97 47.67 -22.35
CA LEU A 208 -7.49 46.34 -22.73
C LEU A 208 -7.87 45.32 -21.66
N ILE A 209 -7.86 44.04 -22.03
CA ILE A 209 -7.83 42.93 -21.06
C ILE A 209 -6.41 42.87 -20.48
N GLN A 210 -6.31 42.65 -19.17
CA GLN A 210 -5.04 42.45 -18.50
C GLN A 210 -4.46 41.09 -18.88
N ALA A 211 -3.23 41.07 -19.39
CA ALA A 211 -2.52 39.83 -19.64
C ALA A 211 -2.30 39.04 -18.34
N THR A 212 -2.51 37.73 -18.42
CA THR A 212 -2.21 36.79 -17.33
C THR A 212 -1.31 35.67 -17.85
N GLN A 213 -1.07 34.64 -17.02
CA GLN A 213 -0.38 33.44 -17.50
C GLN A 213 -1.21 32.68 -18.55
N TRP A 214 -2.55 32.81 -18.51
CA TRP A 214 -3.49 32.13 -19.39
C TRP A 214 -4.12 33.04 -20.44
N LEU A 215 -4.16 34.36 -20.24
CA LEU A 215 -4.82 35.28 -21.15
C LEU A 215 -3.80 36.15 -21.88
N ASP A 216 -3.84 36.09 -23.22
CA ASP A 216 -3.04 36.92 -24.11
C ASP A 216 -3.93 37.96 -24.82
N PRO A 217 -3.95 39.22 -24.36
CA PRO A 217 -4.85 40.22 -24.90
C PRO A 217 -4.48 40.62 -26.33
N VAL A 218 -5.49 40.79 -27.19
CA VAL A 218 -5.32 41.35 -28.53
C VAL A 218 -5.14 42.86 -28.41
N THR A 219 -3.88 43.30 -28.41
CA THR A 219 -3.52 44.71 -28.16
C THR A 219 -3.63 45.61 -29.39
N THR A 220 -3.85 45.05 -30.58
CA THR A 220 -3.98 45.78 -31.84
C THR A 220 -5.33 46.49 -32.00
N GLU A 221 -6.34 46.12 -31.20
CA GLU A 221 -7.70 46.63 -31.28
C GLU A 221 -8.21 47.13 -29.90
N PRO A 222 -7.57 48.13 -29.28
CA PRO A 222 -8.04 48.66 -27.98
C PRO A 222 -9.36 49.41 -28.12
N LEU A 223 -10.22 49.32 -27.09
CA LEU A 223 -11.39 50.21 -26.99
C LEU A 223 -10.98 51.55 -26.38
N GLN A 224 -11.58 52.65 -26.84
CA GLN A 224 -11.31 53.97 -26.29
C GLN A 224 -12.42 54.41 -25.34
N LEU A 225 -12.05 54.90 -24.15
CA LEU A 225 -13.01 55.53 -23.25
C LEU A 225 -13.43 56.91 -23.80
N PRO A 226 -14.72 57.29 -23.65
CA PRO A 226 -15.18 58.64 -23.94
C PRO A 226 -14.40 59.69 -23.14
N PHE A 227 -14.12 60.82 -23.79
CA PHE A 227 -13.53 61.98 -23.13
C PHE A 227 -14.52 62.56 -22.10
N SER A 228 -13.99 63.10 -20.99
CA SER A 228 -14.76 63.93 -20.06
C SER A 228 -16.02 63.25 -19.47
N ILE A 229 -15.87 62.01 -18.99
CA ILE A 229 -16.90 61.31 -18.20
C ILE A 229 -17.13 62.10 -16.91
N GLN A 230 -18.32 62.69 -16.78
CA GLN A 230 -18.68 63.58 -15.68
C GLN A 230 -18.72 62.84 -14.33
N PRO A 231 -18.58 63.56 -13.19
CA PRO A 231 -18.80 62.97 -11.87
C PRO A 231 -20.13 62.23 -11.78
N SER A 232 -20.12 61.01 -11.25
CA SER A 232 -21.25 60.06 -11.18
C SER A 232 -21.82 59.58 -12.52
N GLN A 233 -21.28 60.01 -13.66
CA GLN A 233 -21.71 59.52 -14.97
C GLN A 233 -21.23 58.09 -15.19
N GLU A 234 -22.13 57.27 -15.72
CA GLU A 234 -21.84 55.93 -16.23
C GLU A 234 -21.94 55.95 -17.75
N VAL A 235 -20.96 55.35 -18.42
CA VAL A 235 -20.90 55.23 -19.88
C VAL A 235 -20.78 53.76 -20.26
N THR A 236 -21.50 53.35 -21.30
CA THR A 236 -21.35 52.02 -21.91
C THR A 236 -20.47 52.16 -23.14
N LEU A 237 -19.46 51.30 -23.26
CA LEU A 237 -18.50 51.32 -24.36
C LEU A 237 -18.99 50.41 -25.49
N PRO A 238 -19.16 50.93 -26.71
CA PRO A 238 -19.41 50.09 -27.88
C PRO A 238 -18.14 49.36 -28.29
N GLY A 239 -18.24 48.07 -28.59
CA GLY A 239 -17.13 47.24 -29.09
C GLY A 239 -16.89 45.99 -28.25
N ILE A 240 -15.85 45.23 -28.62
CA ILE A 240 -15.48 43.95 -28.01
C ILE A 240 -13.96 43.95 -27.78
N LEU A 241 -13.53 43.55 -26.59
CA LEU A 241 -12.14 43.22 -26.32
C LEU A 241 -11.94 41.72 -26.44
N ARG A 242 -10.78 41.31 -26.93
CA ARG A 242 -10.42 39.90 -27.12
C ARG A 242 -9.16 39.55 -26.36
N ALA A 243 -9.10 38.35 -25.80
CA ALA A 243 -7.86 37.76 -25.33
C ALA A 243 -7.84 36.27 -25.66
N LEU A 244 -6.74 35.80 -26.25
CA LEU A 244 -6.52 34.38 -26.53
C LEU A 244 -6.25 33.66 -25.22
N ILE A 245 -6.96 32.55 -24.99
CA ILE A 245 -6.65 31.62 -23.91
C ILE A 245 -5.47 30.78 -24.36
N ARG A 246 -4.34 30.93 -23.68
CA ARG A 246 -3.10 30.24 -24.01
C ARG A 246 -3.21 28.74 -23.79
N ASN A 247 -2.55 28.02 -24.69
CA ASN A 247 -2.31 26.60 -24.56
C ASN A 247 -1.41 26.28 -23.37
N GLU A 248 -1.56 25.05 -22.87
CA GLU A 248 -0.79 24.57 -21.73
C GLU A 248 0.69 24.41 -22.09
N TRP A 249 1.55 24.86 -21.20
CA TRP A 249 3.00 24.78 -21.32
C TRP A 249 3.65 23.51 -20.75
N SER A 250 2.87 22.66 -20.06
CA SER A 250 3.40 21.48 -19.38
C SER A 250 2.40 20.32 -19.45
N GLU A 251 2.92 19.11 -19.59
CA GLU A 251 2.10 17.91 -19.56
C GLU A 251 1.53 17.66 -18.15
N ARG A 252 0.25 17.28 -18.08
CA ARG A 252 -0.41 16.95 -16.82
C ARG A 252 -0.15 15.51 -16.38
N ALA A 253 -0.38 15.25 -15.10
CA ALA A 253 -0.40 13.89 -14.57
C ALA A 253 -1.51 13.07 -15.26
N PRO A 254 -1.30 11.76 -15.53
CA PRO A 254 -2.35 10.89 -16.05
C PRO A 254 -3.63 10.95 -15.20
N GLY A 255 -4.77 10.92 -15.89
CA GLY A 255 -6.12 11.00 -15.33
C GLY A 255 -6.62 12.39 -14.98
N SER A 256 -5.79 13.43 -15.05
CA SER A 256 -6.20 14.79 -14.67
C SER A 256 -6.79 15.60 -15.84
N CYS A 257 -7.92 16.26 -15.56
CA CYS A 257 -8.58 17.19 -16.48
C CYS A 257 -8.07 18.63 -16.25
N LEU A 258 -8.09 19.46 -17.30
CA LEU A 258 -7.81 20.89 -17.15
C LEU A 258 -8.96 21.57 -16.39
N ARG A 259 -8.64 22.27 -15.30
CA ARG A 259 -9.58 23.14 -14.59
C ARG A 259 -8.84 24.26 -13.91
N ILE A 260 -8.90 25.45 -14.48
CA ILE A 260 -8.22 26.64 -13.98
C ILE A 260 -9.26 27.73 -13.70
N ASP A 261 -9.28 28.23 -12.48
CA ASP A 261 -10.06 29.43 -12.15
C ASP A 261 -9.19 30.67 -12.43
N GLU A 262 -9.60 31.47 -13.41
CA GLU A 262 -8.89 32.68 -13.86
C GLU A 262 -9.77 33.92 -13.66
N SER A 263 -9.16 35.09 -13.51
CA SER A 263 -9.88 36.37 -13.39
C SER A 263 -9.59 37.28 -14.57
N VAL A 264 -10.61 37.55 -15.37
CA VAL A 264 -10.55 38.53 -16.45
C VAL A 264 -10.63 39.92 -15.84
N ASN A 265 -9.53 40.68 -15.94
CA ASN A 265 -9.45 42.05 -15.47
C ASN A 265 -9.31 43.00 -16.65
N LEU A 266 -9.92 44.17 -16.57
CA LEU A 266 -9.73 45.24 -17.54
C LEU A 266 -8.75 46.30 -17.01
N VAL A 267 -7.91 46.82 -17.89
CA VAL A 267 -6.94 47.89 -17.59
C VAL A 267 -7.16 49.07 -18.54
N ALA A 268 -7.19 50.27 -17.98
CA ALA A 268 -7.22 51.51 -18.75
C ALA A 268 -5.84 52.17 -18.72
N LEU A 269 -5.27 52.45 -19.89
CA LEU A 269 -3.93 53.00 -20.09
C LEU A 269 -4.02 54.36 -20.80
N PHE A 270 -3.17 55.30 -20.39
CA PHE A 270 -2.98 56.56 -21.12
C PHE A 270 -2.14 56.36 -22.38
N ASP A 271 -2.61 56.91 -23.49
CA ASP A 271 -1.93 56.79 -24.77
C ASP A 271 -0.57 57.52 -24.83
N GLU A 272 0.33 56.97 -25.64
CA GLU A 272 1.58 57.52 -26.20
C GLU A 272 2.76 57.97 -25.33
N ARG A 273 2.72 58.02 -23.98
CA ARG A 273 3.95 58.41 -23.22
C ARG A 273 4.21 57.80 -21.84
N LEU A 274 3.19 57.41 -21.10
CA LEU A 274 3.34 56.97 -19.71
C LEU A 274 2.98 55.51 -19.49
N SER A 275 2.20 54.90 -20.40
CA SER A 275 1.64 53.54 -20.31
C SER A 275 1.18 53.18 -18.88
N ARG A 276 0.65 54.17 -18.17
CA ARG A 276 0.36 54.06 -16.75
C ARG A 276 -1.08 53.58 -16.59
N PRO A 277 -1.32 52.45 -15.92
CA PRO A 277 -2.67 51.97 -15.65
C PRO A 277 -3.38 52.84 -14.62
N ILE A 278 -4.69 53.00 -14.80
CA ILE A 278 -5.56 53.52 -13.75
C ILE A 278 -5.64 52.48 -12.63
N LEU A 279 -5.29 52.88 -11.42
CA LEU A 279 -5.32 52.00 -10.25
C LEU A 279 -6.75 51.64 -9.88
N ASN A 280 -6.96 50.37 -9.49
CA ASN A 280 -8.26 49.82 -9.06
C ASN A 280 -9.39 50.01 -10.10
N PHE A 281 -9.05 50.00 -11.39
CA PHE A 281 -9.99 50.25 -12.46
C PHE A 281 -11.03 49.12 -12.63
N SER A 282 -10.68 47.87 -12.36
CA SER A 282 -11.57 46.70 -12.50
C SER A 282 -11.44 45.77 -11.30
N ALA A 283 -12.55 45.18 -10.86
CA ALA A 283 -12.59 44.18 -9.77
C ALA A 283 -12.42 42.73 -10.26
N GLY A 284 -12.42 42.51 -11.58
CA GLY A 284 -12.23 41.20 -12.21
C GLY A 284 -13.47 40.33 -12.20
N VAL A 285 -13.69 39.59 -13.28
CA VAL A 285 -14.75 38.57 -13.37
C VAL A 285 -14.10 37.21 -13.48
N LYS A 286 -14.54 36.25 -12.65
CA LYS A 286 -14.00 34.90 -12.64
C LYS A 286 -14.54 34.09 -13.80
N ILE A 287 -13.65 33.39 -14.48
CA ILE A 287 -13.95 32.38 -15.49
C ILE A 287 -13.28 31.07 -15.11
N GLN A 288 -13.73 29.98 -15.72
CA GLN A 288 -13.09 28.69 -15.60
C GLN A 288 -12.60 28.23 -16.97
N ILE A 289 -11.31 27.98 -17.07
CA ILE A 289 -10.68 27.42 -18.28
C ILE A 289 -10.64 25.90 -18.15
N ARG A 290 -11.25 25.20 -19.11
CA ARG A 290 -11.33 23.73 -19.20
C ARG A 290 -11.58 23.30 -20.64
N TYR A 291 -11.35 22.04 -21.00
CA TYR A 291 -11.76 21.51 -22.31
C TYR A 291 -13.26 21.11 -22.30
N PRO A 292 -13.93 21.14 -23.46
CA PRO A 292 -15.35 20.78 -23.61
C PRO A 292 -15.59 19.27 -23.51
N LEU A 293 -14.59 18.46 -23.85
CA LEU A 293 -14.65 17.01 -23.78
C LEU A 293 -13.85 16.49 -22.58
N LYS A 294 -14.37 15.43 -21.96
CA LYS A 294 -13.74 14.74 -20.83
C LYS A 294 -13.72 13.24 -21.06
N LEU A 295 -12.58 12.61 -20.78
CA LEU A 295 -12.42 11.16 -20.85
C LEU A 295 -12.47 10.55 -19.45
N ASP A 296 -13.39 9.62 -19.22
CA ASP A 296 -13.43 8.88 -17.97
C ASP A 296 -12.28 7.86 -17.87
N ALA A 297 -11.98 7.42 -16.65
CA ALA A 297 -11.00 6.37 -16.46
C ALA A 297 -11.47 5.08 -17.16
N PRO A 298 -10.63 4.45 -17.99
CA PRO A 298 -11.02 3.23 -18.70
C PRO A 298 -11.23 2.09 -17.68
N THR A 299 -12.17 1.21 -17.99
CA THR A 299 -12.34 -0.03 -17.21
C THR A 299 -11.57 -1.15 -17.89
N TYR A 300 -10.67 -1.80 -17.17
CA TYR A 300 -9.79 -2.86 -17.69
C TYR A 300 -9.44 -3.91 -16.63
N LEU A 301 -8.85 -5.02 -17.05
CA LEU A 301 -8.34 -6.08 -16.17
C LEU A 301 -6.87 -5.84 -15.81
N ASP A 302 -6.52 -5.94 -14.53
CA ASP A 302 -5.13 -5.79 -14.08
C ASP A 302 -4.21 -6.94 -14.57
N CYS A 303 -4.78 -8.05 -15.03
CA CYS A 303 -4.05 -9.18 -15.58
C CYS A 303 -4.83 -9.84 -16.72
N VAL A 304 -4.10 -10.27 -17.74
CA VAL A 304 -4.62 -10.99 -18.92
C VAL A 304 -3.67 -12.12 -19.29
N ALA A 305 -4.19 -13.20 -19.87
CA ALA A 305 -3.37 -14.28 -20.36
C ALA A 305 -2.88 -14.01 -21.79
N LYS A 306 -1.78 -14.67 -22.16
CA LYS A 306 -1.33 -14.69 -23.55
C LYS A 306 -2.40 -15.30 -24.45
N GLY A 307 -2.60 -14.70 -25.62
CA GLY A 307 -3.61 -15.14 -26.59
C GLY A 307 -5.02 -14.63 -26.29
N ASP A 308 -5.27 -14.08 -25.09
CA ASP A 308 -6.61 -13.58 -24.74
C ASP A 308 -7.05 -12.48 -25.70
N LYS A 309 -8.32 -12.53 -26.10
CA LYS A 309 -9.03 -11.40 -26.71
C LYS A 309 -9.77 -10.65 -25.63
N VAL A 310 -9.37 -9.41 -25.41
CA VAL A 310 -9.91 -8.56 -24.35
C VAL A 310 -10.61 -7.34 -24.93
N ARG A 311 -11.65 -6.91 -24.25
CA ARG A 311 -12.57 -5.85 -24.63
C ARG A 311 -12.47 -4.72 -23.64
N PHE A 312 -12.16 -3.53 -24.14
CA PHE A 312 -11.97 -2.33 -23.35
C PHE A 312 -13.07 -1.33 -23.67
N LYS A 313 -13.59 -0.71 -22.61
CA LYS A 313 -14.64 0.29 -22.71
C LYS A 313 -14.20 1.56 -22.00
N TRP A 314 -14.40 2.68 -22.67
CA TRP A 314 -14.23 4.00 -22.09
C TRP A 314 -15.31 4.96 -22.58
N GLN A 315 -15.48 6.05 -21.84
CA GLN A 315 -16.53 7.02 -22.08
C GLN A 315 -15.94 8.41 -22.26
N VAL A 316 -16.41 9.10 -23.30
CA VAL A 316 -16.12 10.50 -23.57
C VAL A 316 -17.39 11.31 -23.31
N HIS A 317 -17.31 12.27 -22.40
CA HIS A 317 -18.38 13.19 -22.05
C HIS A 317 -18.20 14.49 -22.81
N ASN A 318 -19.29 15.02 -23.34
CA ASN A 318 -19.34 16.39 -23.84
C ASN A 318 -20.02 17.28 -22.80
N ASP A 319 -19.25 18.11 -22.11
CA ASP A 319 -19.75 19.02 -21.06
C ASP A 319 -20.24 20.38 -21.63
N SER A 320 -20.19 20.56 -22.96
CA SER A 320 -20.57 21.79 -23.63
C SER A 320 -22.02 21.80 -24.11
N THR A 321 -22.52 22.99 -24.47
CA THR A 321 -23.85 23.19 -25.06
C THR A 321 -23.90 22.92 -26.57
N MET A 322 -22.76 22.59 -27.19
CA MET A 322 -22.63 22.39 -28.64
C MET A 322 -22.14 20.97 -28.96
N ALA A 323 -22.41 20.47 -30.16
CA ALA A 323 -21.94 19.17 -30.60
C ALA A 323 -20.48 19.25 -31.10
N TYR A 324 -19.70 18.21 -30.82
CA TYR A 324 -18.29 18.07 -31.21
C TYR A 324 -18.07 16.88 -32.14
N GLY A 325 -17.11 16.96 -33.05
CA GLY A 325 -16.86 15.90 -34.04
C GLY A 325 -16.71 16.45 -35.46
N SER A 326 -16.19 15.61 -36.36
CA SER A 326 -15.87 15.99 -37.75
C SER A 326 -17.13 16.37 -38.56
N GLU A 327 -18.28 15.78 -38.25
CA GLU A 327 -19.55 15.99 -38.97
C GLU A 327 -20.46 17.06 -38.33
N THR A 328 -20.05 17.63 -37.20
CA THR A 328 -20.85 18.61 -36.46
C THR A 328 -20.79 20.03 -37.06
N ARG A 329 -21.61 20.94 -36.53
CA ARG A 329 -21.59 22.36 -36.92
C ARG A 329 -20.24 23.03 -36.65
N LEU A 330 -19.56 22.67 -35.55
CA LEU A 330 -18.23 23.21 -35.22
C LEU A 330 -17.14 22.59 -36.11
N ARG A 331 -17.39 21.43 -36.73
CA ARG A 331 -16.43 20.65 -37.54
C ARG A 331 -15.09 20.45 -36.84
N ARG A 332 -15.16 20.26 -35.53
CA ARG A 332 -14.00 20.18 -34.67
C ARG A 332 -13.67 18.73 -34.43
N ALA A 333 -12.63 18.25 -35.11
CA ALA A 333 -12.18 16.87 -34.98
C ALA A 333 -11.86 16.56 -33.51
N CYS A 334 -12.32 15.40 -33.06
CA CYS A 334 -12.05 14.86 -31.76
C CYS A 334 -12.06 13.33 -31.84
N GLY A 335 -11.49 12.67 -30.84
CA GLY A 335 -11.36 11.23 -30.87
C GLY A 335 -10.61 10.69 -29.66
N THR A 336 -10.41 9.38 -29.63
CA THR A 336 -9.49 8.76 -28.69
C THR A 336 -8.35 8.08 -29.41
N LYS A 337 -7.17 8.03 -28.78
CA LYS A 337 -6.02 7.28 -29.28
C LYS A 337 -5.55 6.31 -28.21
N LEU A 338 -5.50 5.03 -28.57
CA LEU A 338 -4.91 3.98 -27.77
C LEU A 338 -3.53 3.65 -28.33
N SER A 339 -2.50 3.65 -27.47
CA SER A 339 -1.11 3.38 -27.86
C SER A 339 -0.51 2.25 -27.03
N ASP A 340 0.18 1.33 -27.70
CA ASP A 340 0.95 0.22 -27.12
C ASP A 340 2.42 0.27 -27.61
N PRO A 341 3.28 1.06 -26.97
CA PRO A 341 4.68 1.19 -27.39
C PRO A 341 5.48 -0.12 -27.29
N GLN A 342 5.01 -1.11 -26.52
CA GLN A 342 5.68 -2.40 -26.33
C GLN A 342 5.22 -3.48 -27.30
N ARG A 343 4.10 -3.26 -28.02
CA ARG A 343 3.50 -4.22 -28.97
C ARG A 343 3.14 -5.56 -28.33
N PHE A 344 2.69 -5.49 -27.08
CA PHE A 344 2.16 -6.65 -26.34
C PHE A 344 0.73 -6.99 -26.77
N PHE A 345 0.01 -6.01 -27.32
CA PHE A 345 -1.36 -6.12 -27.78
C PHE A 345 -1.42 -5.86 -29.29
N ALA A 346 -2.21 -6.65 -29.99
CA ALA A 346 -2.61 -6.35 -31.36
C ALA A 346 -3.93 -5.57 -31.33
N LEU A 347 -3.85 -4.28 -31.64
CA LEU A 347 -4.99 -3.36 -31.59
C LEU A 347 -5.84 -3.52 -32.87
N THR A 348 -7.13 -3.83 -32.73
CA THR A 348 -8.02 -4.17 -33.87
C THR A 348 -8.12 -3.07 -34.91
N TYR A 349 -8.11 -1.80 -34.48
CA TYR A 349 -8.26 -0.63 -35.36
C TYR A 349 -6.93 0.06 -35.69
N ALA A 350 -5.79 -0.57 -35.37
CA ALA A 350 -4.50 -0.03 -35.76
C ALA A 350 -4.26 -0.17 -37.27
N THR A 351 -3.57 0.81 -37.85
CA THR A 351 -3.22 0.79 -39.29
C THR A 351 -1.93 0.01 -39.51
N ALA A 352 -1.72 -0.49 -40.74
CA ALA A 352 -0.49 -1.19 -41.10
C ALA A 352 0.78 -0.33 -40.92
N GLU A 353 0.65 1.00 -41.05
CA GLU A 353 1.75 1.96 -40.87
C GLU A 353 2.08 2.19 -39.39
N LYS A 354 1.08 2.09 -38.51
CA LYS A 354 1.17 2.32 -37.07
C LYS A 354 0.47 1.20 -36.30
N PRO A 355 1.05 -0.02 -36.26
CA PRO A 355 0.42 -1.16 -35.61
C PRO A 355 0.32 -1.02 -34.08
N ASP A 356 1.08 -0.09 -33.50
CA ASP A 356 1.11 0.24 -32.08
C ASP A 356 0.16 1.38 -31.67
N GLU A 357 -0.59 1.96 -32.61
CA GLU A 357 -1.57 3.03 -32.34
C GLU A 357 -2.90 2.76 -33.03
N ALA A 358 -4.01 2.86 -32.29
CA ALA A 358 -5.36 2.88 -32.83
C ALA A 358 -6.01 4.24 -32.50
N VAL A 359 -6.64 4.87 -33.50
CA VAL A 359 -7.34 6.15 -33.34
C VAL A 359 -8.81 5.95 -33.67
N ASP A 360 -9.69 6.29 -32.72
CA ASP A 360 -11.14 6.36 -32.91
C ASP A 360 -11.52 7.83 -33.08
N GLU A 361 -11.77 8.25 -34.31
CA GLU A 361 -12.35 9.57 -34.55
C GLU A 361 -13.84 9.55 -34.21
N LEU A 362 -14.31 10.63 -33.57
CA LEU A 362 -15.71 10.82 -33.24
C LEU A 362 -16.37 11.68 -34.31
N ASP A 363 -17.37 11.11 -34.98
CA ASP A 363 -18.18 11.83 -35.97
C ASP A 363 -19.02 12.92 -35.29
N GLU A 364 -19.69 12.55 -34.20
CA GLU A 364 -20.52 13.44 -33.39
C GLU A 364 -20.60 13.00 -31.91
N ALA A 365 -20.42 13.97 -31.02
CA ALA A 365 -20.71 13.91 -29.60
C ALA A 365 -21.72 15.01 -29.27
N GLU A 366 -22.99 14.64 -29.09
CA GLU A 366 -24.09 15.58 -28.84
C GLU A 366 -23.86 16.41 -27.55
N PRO A 367 -24.46 17.60 -27.42
CA PRO A 367 -24.38 18.41 -26.20
C PRO A 367 -24.79 17.61 -24.95
N PHE A 368 -24.01 17.70 -23.88
CA PHE A 368 -24.28 17.02 -22.60
C PHE A 368 -24.46 15.49 -22.71
N SER A 369 -23.91 14.88 -23.75
CA SER A 369 -24.01 13.44 -24.00
C SER A 369 -22.74 12.69 -23.58
N VAL A 370 -22.85 11.36 -23.59
CA VAL A 370 -21.74 10.43 -23.33
C VAL A 370 -21.60 9.49 -24.51
N VAL A 371 -20.45 9.51 -25.15
CA VAL A 371 -20.09 8.54 -26.20
C VAL A 371 -19.32 7.41 -25.54
N THR A 372 -19.80 6.17 -25.70
CA THR A 372 -19.10 4.97 -25.24
C THR A 372 -18.34 4.36 -26.41
N ILE A 373 -17.03 4.22 -26.24
CA ILE A 373 -16.15 3.59 -27.22
C ILE A 373 -15.79 2.21 -26.69
N ASP A 374 -15.82 1.24 -27.59
CA ASP A 374 -15.70 -0.18 -27.28
C ASP A 374 -14.78 -0.85 -28.30
N GLN A 375 -13.64 -1.34 -27.83
CA GLN A 375 -12.63 -1.96 -28.68
C GLN A 375 -12.21 -3.33 -28.15
N GLU A 376 -12.03 -4.26 -29.07
CA GLU A 376 -11.38 -5.54 -28.80
C GLU A 376 -9.91 -5.49 -29.21
N PHE A 377 -9.07 -6.26 -28.52
CA PHE A 377 -7.68 -6.49 -28.90
C PHE A 377 -7.19 -7.82 -28.37
N SER A 378 -6.15 -8.37 -28.99
CA SER A 378 -5.57 -9.66 -28.58
C SER A 378 -4.20 -9.48 -27.95
N VAL A 379 -3.94 -10.21 -26.88
CA VAL A 379 -2.60 -10.32 -26.29
C VAL A 379 -1.72 -11.17 -27.19
N ASN A 380 -0.57 -10.66 -27.60
CA ASN A 380 0.33 -11.34 -28.53
C ASN A 380 0.93 -12.62 -27.91
N ASP A 381 0.79 -13.75 -28.61
CA ASP A 381 1.27 -15.08 -28.18
C ASP A 381 2.79 -15.17 -27.98
N HIS A 382 3.56 -14.24 -28.56
CA HIS A 382 5.01 -14.20 -28.43
C HIS A 382 5.51 -13.39 -27.24
N VAL A 383 4.61 -12.71 -26.51
CA VAL A 383 4.99 -11.95 -25.32
C VAL A 383 5.52 -12.87 -24.24
N MET A 384 6.52 -12.40 -23.50
CA MET A 384 7.07 -13.13 -22.36
C MET A 384 6.03 -13.18 -21.24
N GLU A 385 5.79 -14.38 -20.70
CA GLU A 385 4.92 -14.56 -19.54
C GLU A 385 5.46 -13.79 -18.33
N PHE A 386 4.55 -13.28 -17.50
CA PHE A 386 4.85 -12.49 -16.32
C PHE A 386 5.67 -11.25 -16.67
N SER A 387 5.18 -10.49 -17.65
CA SER A 387 5.68 -9.18 -18.04
C SER A 387 4.61 -8.11 -17.79
N ASP A 388 4.98 -6.83 -17.81
CA ASP A 388 4.04 -5.71 -17.68
C ASP A 388 3.82 -5.06 -19.05
N GLY A 389 2.57 -5.09 -19.51
CA GLY A 389 2.10 -4.30 -20.65
C GLY A 389 1.61 -2.93 -20.21
N TYR A 390 2.02 -1.89 -20.92
CA TYR A 390 1.60 -0.51 -20.67
C TYR A 390 0.85 0.05 -21.87
N LEU A 391 -0.44 0.30 -21.69
CA LEU A 391 -1.29 0.97 -22.67
C LEU A 391 -1.52 2.42 -22.25
N THR A 392 -1.52 3.34 -23.23
CA THR A 392 -1.88 4.75 -23.01
C THR A 392 -3.15 5.07 -23.80
N LEU A 393 -4.18 5.54 -23.10
CA LEU A 393 -5.43 6.03 -23.71
C LEU A 393 -5.47 7.55 -23.63
N GLU A 394 -5.58 8.21 -24.77
CA GLU A 394 -5.58 9.67 -24.89
C GLU A 394 -6.90 10.17 -25.48
N LEU A 395 -7.41 11.28 -24.94
CA LEU A 395 -8.46 12.08 -25.57
C LEU A 395 -7.80 13.09 -26.50
N LEU A 396 -8.13 13.01 -27.78
CA LEU A 396 -7.66 13.93 -28.79
C LEU A 396 -8.74 14.98 -29.10
N LEU A 397 -8.34 16.24 -29.17
CA LEU A 397 -9.21 17.34 -29.57
C LEU A 397 -8.43 18.33 -30.44
N ALA A 398 -9.05 18.77 -31.53
CA ALA A 398 -8.47 19.76 -32.41
C ALA A 398 -8.36 21.11 -31.70
N ASP A 399 -7.20 21.75 -31.83
CA ASP A 399 -6.97 23.12 -31.39
C ASP A 399 -7.84 24.08 -32.21
N PRO A 400 -8.62 24.98 -31.58
CA PRO A 400 -9.55 25.88 -32.27
C PRO A 400 -8.92 26.80 -33.30
N LEU A 401 -7.68 27.21 -33.04
CA LEU A 401 -6.98 28.19 -33.86
C LEU A 401 -6.25 27.52 -35.04
N THR A 402 -5.59 26.40 -34.78
CA THR A 402 -4.73 25.73 -35.76
C THR A 402 -5.39 24.54 -36.46
N GLY A 403 -6.48 24.01 -35.90
CA GLY A 403 -7.14 22.78 -36.35
C GLY A 403 -6.34 21.50 -36.06
N GLN A 404 -5.17 21.58 -35.42
CA GLN A 404 -4.32 20.42 -35.15
C GLN A 404 -4.84 19.62 -33.95
N MET A 405 -4.98 18.31 -34.13
CA MET A 405 -5.33 17.37 -33.06
C MET A 405 -4.21 17.26 -32.03
N ARG A 406 -4.57 17.36 -30.74
CA ARG A 406 -3.63 17.19 -29.62
C ARG A 406 -4.25 16.37 -28.49
N SER A 407 -3.40 15.75 -27.69
CA SER A 407 -3.79 15.07 -26.46
C SER A 407 -4.20 16.10 -25.40
N VAL A 408 -5.48 16.08 -25.02
CA VAL A 408 -6.06 16.97 -23.99
C VAL A 408 -6.43 16.22 -22.71
N GLN A 409 -6.28 14.91 -22.65
CA GLN A 409 -6.36 14.10 -21.43
C GLN A 409 -5.72 12.74 -21.70
N LYS A 410 -5.01 12.14 -20.73
CA LYS A 410 -4.39 10.83 -20.88
C LYS A 410 -4.64 9.94 -19.67
N HIS A 411 -4.84 8.66 -19.89
CA HIS A 411 -4.86 7.60 -18.87
C HIS A 411 -3.80 6.55 -19.22
N GLN A 412 -3.13 6.03 -18.19
CA GLN A 412 -2.17 4.95 -18.36
C GLN A 412 -2.72 3.70 -17.69
N MET A 413 -2.69 2.59 -18.41
CA MET A 413 -3.18 1.30 -17.97
C MET A 413 -1.98 0.36 -17.92
N ARG A 414 -1.80 -0.29 -16.77
CA ARG A 414 -0.79 -1.32 -16.57
C ARG A 414 -1.49 -2.65 -16.41
N MET A 415 -1.07 -3.65 -17.17
CA MET A 415 -1.60 -5.00 -17.11
C MET A 415 -0.47 -6.00 -16.99
N GLN A 416 -0.58 -6.95 -16.08
CA GLN A 416 0.32 -8.08 -16.03
C GLN A 416 -0.09 -9.10 -17.11
N ILE A 417 0.85 -9.47 -17.98
CA ILE A 417 0.66 -10.55 -18.95
C ILE A 417 1.03 -11.87 -18.27
N SER A 418 0.09 -12.80 -18.15
CA SER A 418 0.29 -14.10 -17.52
C SER A 418 0.32 -15.23 -18.56
N GLY A 419 0.96 -16.34 -18.21
CA GLY A 419 0.75 -17.59 -18.94
C GLY A 419 -0.66 -18.16 -18.69
N ILE A 420 -1.10 -19.06 -19.57
CA ILE A 420 -2.29 -19.87 -19.36
C ILE A 420 -1.94 -20.98 -18.37
N TYR A 421 -2.82 -21.25 -17.41
CA TYR A 421 -2.59 -22.34 -16.47
C TYR A 421 -2.61 -23.69 -17.18
N HIS A 422 -1.51 -24.43 -17.05
CA HIS A 422 -1.40 -25.82 -17.48
C HIS A 422 -1.16 -26.71 -16.26
N LEU A 423 -1.97 -27.75 -16.11
CA LEU A 423 -1.75 -28.78 -15.10
C LEU A 423 -0.76 -29.80 -15.63
N SER A 424 0.41 -29.89 -14.99
CA SER A 424 1.39 -30.93 -15.31
C SER A 424 0.80 -32.33 -15.08
N PRO A 425 1.14 -33.34 -15.91
CA PRO A 425 0.69 -34.72 -15.71
C PRO A 425 1.09 -35.31 -14.34
N ASP A 426 2.27 -34.94 -13.83
CA ASP A 426 2.70 -35.24 -12.47
C ASP A 426 2.98 -33.91 -11.73
N PRO A 427 1.96 -33.31 -11.08
CA PRO A 427 2.13 -32.04 -10.39
C PRO A 427 3.05 -32.19 -9.17
N SER A 428 4.04 -31.31 -9.01
CA SER A 428 4.94 -31.30 -7.85
C SER A 428 4.99 -29.98 -7.09
N VAL A 429 4.98 -28.85 -7.79
CA VAL A 429 4.97 -27.53 -7.16
C VAL A 429 3.96 -26.65 -7.86
N LEU A 430 3.05 -26.05 -7.09
CA LEU A 430 2.15 -25.00 -7.53
C LEU A 430 2.66 -23.65 -6.99
N LEU A 431 2.83 -22.68 -7.87
CA LEU A 431 3.00 -21.28 -7.52
C LEU A 431 1.71 -20.51 -7.82
N VAL A 432 1.08 -19.96 -6.79
CA VAL A 432 -0.11 -19.12 -6.88
C VAL A 432 0.30 -17.66 -6.81
N VAL A 433 -0.03 -16.91 -7.86
CA VAL A 433 0.29 -15.48 -8.04
C VAL A 433 -0.98 -14.66 -8.29
N ASN A 434 -0.85 -13.34 -8.35
CA ASN A 434 -1.90 -12.40 -8.71
C ASN A 434 -1.31 -11.21 -9.49
N SER A 435 -2.17 -10.31 -9.99
CA SER A 435 -1.81 -9.12 -10.78
C SER A 435 -0.84 -8.17 -10.09
N SER A 436 -0.74 -8.22 -8.76
CA SER A 436 0.16 -7.39 -7.96
C SER A 436 1.42 -8.14 -7.51
N THR A 437 1.54 -9.44 -7.83
CA THR A 437 2.77 -10.21 -7.59
C THR A 437 3.89 -9.65 -8.49
N PRO A 438 5.04 -9.24 -7.95
CA PRO A 438 6.11 -8.68 -8.77
C PRO A 438 6.65 -9.69 -9.78
N ASN A 439 6.73 -9.28 -11.05
CA ASN A 439 7.23 -10.13 -12.14
C ASN A 439 8.62 -10.72 -11.85
N HIS A 440 9.53 -9.93 -11.28
CA HIS A 440 10.87 -10.41 -10.91
C HIS A 440 10.83 -11.56 -9.90
N ALA A 441 9.87 -11.56 -8.97
CA ALA A 441 9.73 -12.61 -7.97
C ALA A 441 9.27 -13.92 -8.61
N ILE A 442 8.35 -13.85 -9.57
CA ILE A 442 7.89 -15.02 -10.35
C ILE A 442 9.06 -15.62 -11.12
N HIS A 443 9.82 -14.78 -11.85
CA HIS A 443 11.00 -15.22 -12.60
C HIS A 443 12.11 -15.81 -11.71
N GLN A 444 12.33 -15.26 -10.51
CA GLN A 444 13.27 -15.81 -9.53
C GLN A 444 12.86 -17.21 -9.03
N ILE A 445 11.56 -17.45 -8.83
CA ILE A 445 11.04 -18.76 -8.43
C ILE A 445 11.10 -19.75 -9.59
N ILE A 446 10.78 -19.32 -10.82
CA ILE A 446 10.95 -20.13 -12.04
C ILE A 446 12.42 -20.55 -12.19
N GLU A 447 13.36 -19.62 -12.07
CA GLU A 447 14.80 -19.91 -12.18
C GLU A 447 15.28 -20.86 -11.09
N LEU A 448 14.82 -20.70 -9.84
CA LEU A 448 15.14 -21.63 -8.76
C LEU A 448 14.61 -23.04 -9.06
N LEU A 449 13.33 -23.16 -9.40
CA LEU A 449 12.66 -24.46 -9.49
C LEU A 449 12.94 -25.17 -10.82
N ARG A 450 12.75 -24.51 -11.96
CA ARG A 450 12.99 -25.10 -13.29
C ARG A 450 14.46 -25.05 -13.70
N GLY A 451 15.16 -23.97 -13.36
CA GLY A 451 16.54 -23.74 -13.80
C GLY A 451 17.60 -24.44 -12.93
N ARG A 452 17.51 -24.32 -11.60
CA ARG A 452 18.51 -24.86 -10.66
C ARG A 452 18.14 -26.21 -10.06
N LEU A 453 16.88 -26.37 -9.66
CA LEU A 453 16.40 -27.62 -9.04
C LEU A 453 15.84 -28.61 -10.07
N HIS A 454 15.52 -28.14 -11.28
CA HIS A 454 14.89 -28.91 -12.36
C HIS A 454 13.61 -29.63 -11.92
N THR A 455 12.79 -29.00 -11.08
CA THR A 455 11.49 -29.51 -10.60
C THR A 455 10.33 -28.96 -11.42
N LYS A 456 9.31 -29.79 -11.67
CA LYS A 456 8.09 -29.34 -12.34
C LYS A 456 7.39 -28.25 -11.52
N LEU A 457 7.09 -27.14 -12.17
CA LEU A 457 6.43 -25.98 -11.61
C LEU A 457 5.21 -25.63 -12.45
N ASP A 458 4.04 -25.63 -11.83
CA ASP A 458 2.82 -25.07 -12.41
C ASP A 458 2.56 -23.70 -11.78
N ILE A 459 2.10 -22.73 -12.57
CA ILE A 459 1.83 -21.36 -12.10
C ILE A 459 0.37 -21.02 -12.34
N PHE A 460 -0.33 -20.66 -11.27
CA PHE A 460 -1.75 -20.31 -11.30
C PHE A 460 -1.94 -18.85 -10.89
N ASN A 461 -2.55 -18.05 -11.74
CA ASN A 461 -2.77 -16.63 -11.49
C ASN A 461 -4.23 -16.36 -11.09
N LEU A 462 -4.45 -15.98 -9.83
CA LEU A 462 -5.77 -15.68 -9.27
C LEU A 462 -6.48 -14.52 -9.98
N SER A 463 -5.72 -13.63 -10.62
CA SER A 463 -6.28 -12.49 -11.34
C SER A 463 -6.84 -12.85 -12.72
N LEU A 464 -6.69 -14.11 -13.17
CA LEU A 464 -7.33 -14.62 -14.39
C LEU A 464 -8.65 -15.35 -14.09
N THR A 465 -8.73 -16.06 -12.97
CA THR A 465 -9.86 -16.96 -12.64
C THR A 465 -10.76 -16.43 -11.52
N ALA A 466 -10.30 -15.41 -10.80
CA ALA A 466 -10.93 -14.85 -9.60
C ALA A 466 -11.16 -15.79 -8.42
N SER A 467 -10.79 -17.06 -8.55
CA SER A 467 -11.00 -18.10 -7.55
C SER A 467 -9.90 -19.15 -7.65
N TYR A 468 -9.86 -20.07 -6.69
CA TYR A 468 -9.00 -21.24 -6.77
C TYR A 468 -9.57 -22.33 -7.68
N GLU A 469 -10.58 -22.07 -8.51
CA GLU A 469 -11.07 -23.05 -9.47
C GLU A 469 -10.10 -23.21 -10.65
N SER A 470 -9.67 -24.44 -10.91
CA SER A 470 -8.83 -24.77 -12.05
C SER A 470 -9.63 -24.71 -13.34
N PRO A 471 -9.16 -23.98 -14.37
CA PRO A 471 -9.84 -23.95 -15.67
C PRO A 471 -9.82 -25.33 -16.36
N VAL A 472 -8.87 -26.20 -16.00
CA VAL A 472 -8.69 -27.54 -16.58
C VAL A 472 -9.60 -28.57 -15.92
N THR A 473 -9.67 -28.59 -14.59
CA THR A 473 -10.40 -29.65 -13.85
C THR A 473 -11.77 -29.21 -13.35
N LYS A 474 -12.09 -27.90 -13.40
CA LYS A 474 -13.31 -27.30 -12.83
C LYS A 474 -13.53 -27.66 -11.36
N ARG A 475 -12.42 -27.83 -10.63
CA ARG A 475 -12.35 -28.10 -9.19
C ARG A 475 -11.31 -27.17 -8.57
N ASN A 476 -11.25 -27.12 -7.24
CA ASN A 476 -10.17 -26.38 -6.58
C ASN A 476 -8.80 -26.87 -7.09
N VAL A 477 -8.00 -25.96 -7.64
CA VAL A 477 -6.68 -26.19 -8.23
C VAL A 477 -5.73 -26.85 -7.25
N LEU A 478 -5.87 -26.56 -5.95
CA LEU A 478 -5.04 -27.13 -4.91
C LEU A 478 -5.26 -28.64 -4.73
N ALA A 479 -6.42 -29.18 -5.12
CA ALA A 479 -6.74 -30.59 -5.00
C ALA A 479 -5.76 -31.49 -5.79
N SER A 480 -5.23 -30.99 -6.91
CA SER A 480 -4.21 -31.69 -7.72
C SER A 480 -2.84 -31.78 -7.03
N TYR A 481 -2.62 -31.05 -5.94
CA TYR A 481 -1.33 -30.93 -5.24
C TYR A 481 -1.36 -31.59 -3.85
N LEU A 482 -2.19 -32.61 -3.66
CA LEU A 482 -2.21 -33.42 -2.45
C LEU A 482 -0.84 -34.11 -2.23
N GLY A 483 -0.21 -33.86 -1.07
CA GLY A 483 1.14 -34.38 -0.76
C GLY A 483 2.28 -33.64 -1.45
N GLN A 484 2.00 -32.51 -2.11
CA GLN A 484 2.96 -31.73 -2.90
C GLN A 484 3.29 -30.37 -2.27
N THR A 485 3.94 -29.46 -3.00
CA THR A 485 4.24 -28.10 -2.52
C THR A 485 3.31 -27.09 -3.14
N VAL A 486 2.75 -26.20 -2.32
CA VAL A 486 2.00 -25.03 -2.74
C VAL A 486 2.67 -23.78 -2.19
N ILE A 487 3.00 -22.85 -3.08
CA ILE A 487 3.57 -21.55 -2.75
C ILE A 487 2.52 -20.51 -3.15
N VAL A 488 2.04 -19.73 -2.19
CA VAL A 488 1.12 -18.61 -2.42
C VAL A 488 1.88 -17.33 -2.21
N PHE A 489 2.02 -16.52 -3.27
CA PHE A 489 2.60 -15.20 -3.13
C PHE A 489 1.57 -14.27 -2.47
N ALA A 490 1.84 -13.90 -1.23
CA ALA A 490 0.86 -13.49 -0.24
C ALA A 490 0.67 -11.96 -0.18
N ASN A 491 0.75 -11.30 -1.33
CA ASN A 491 0.51 -9.87 -1.47
C ASN A 491 -0.97 -9.59 -1.74
N ALA A 492 -1.47 -8.46 -1.24
CA ALA A 492 -2.81 -8.01 -1.60
C ALA A 492 -2.85 -7.54 -3.06
N PHE A 493 -4.00 -7.66 -3.70
CA PHE A 493 -4.24 -7.24 -5.08
C PHE A 493 -5.66 -6.68 -5.27
N THR A 494 -5.84 -5.81 -6.26
CA THR A 494 -7.15 -5.28 -6.64
C THR A 494 -8.00 -6.42 -7.22
N TYR A 495 -9.13 -6.72 -6.60
CA TYR A 495 -9.98 -7.83 -7.01
C TYR A 495 -11.07 -7.33 -7.96
N PHE A 496 -10.79 -7.37 -9.27
CA PHE A 496 -11.73 -7.05 -10.36
C PHE A 496 -12.52 -5.76 -10.10
N GLY A 497 -11.82 -4.62 -10.09
CA GLY A 497 -12.41 -3.30 -9.82
C GLY A 497 -13.02 -3.10 -8.41
N GLY A 498 -12.92 -4.10 -7.53
CA GLY A 498 -13.35 -4.03 -6.14
C GLY A 498 -12.22 -3.69 -5.17
N ASP A 499 -12.50 -3.87 -3.88
CA ASP A 499 -11.52 -3.67 -2.81
C ASP A 499 -10.34 -4.64 -2.94
N ALA A 500 -9.18 -4.23 -2.43
CA ALA A 500 -8.01 -5.10 -2.36
C ALA A 500 -8.28 -6.34 -1.51
N ARG A 501 -7.87 -7.51 -1.99
CA ARG A 501 -8.02 -8.81 -1.31
C ARG A 501 -6.68 -9.50 -1.13
N ASN A 502 -6.59 -10.31 -0.09
CA ASN A 502 -5.47 -11.22 0.10
C ASN A 502 -5.79 -12.58 -0.53
N PRO A 503 -4.78 -13.35 -0.99
CA PRO A 503 -5.01 -14.67 -1.56
C PRO A 503 -5.75 -15.63 -0.62
N TRP A 504 -5.48 -15.58 0.68
CA TRP A 504 -6.16 -16.44 1.66
C TRP A 504 -7.61 -16.03 1.95
N ASP A 505 -8.04 -14.82 1.56
CA ASP A 505 -9.46 -14.44 1.64
C ASP A 505 -10.31 -15.23 0.62
N LEU A 506 -9.67 -15.85 -0.38
CA LEU A 506 -10.28 -16.69 -1.41
C LEU A 506 -10.00 -18.19 -1.18
N LEU A 507 -9.29 -18.56 -0.10
CA LEU A 507 -8.99 -19.95 0.23
C LEU A 507 -10.07 -20.53 1.13
N ASP A 508 -10.54 -21.73 0.78
CA ASP A 508 -11.29 -22.56 1.71
C ASP A 508 -10.34 -23.15 2.77
N ALA A 509 -10.56 -22.78 4.03
CA ALA A 509 -9.80 -23.27 5.17
C ALA A 509 -9.93 -24.80 5.35
N TRP A 510 -11.07 -25.39 5.05
CA TRP A 510 -11.33 -26.83 5.14
C TRP A 510 -10.55 -27.62 4.09
N GLU A 511 -10.67 -27.23 2.82
CA GLU A 511 -9.94 -27.89 1.72
C GLU A 511 -8.43 -27.76 1.91
N THR A 512 -7.96 -26.59 2.32
CA THR A 512 -6.54 -26.36 2.62
C THR A 512 -6.06 -27.25 3.76
N ALA A 513 -6.89 -27.44 4.79
CA ALA A 513 -6.56 -28.31 5.92
C ALA A 513 -6.46 -29.79 5.53
N LEU A 514 -7.33 -30.26 4.62
CA LEU A 514 -7.25 -31.61 4.06
C LEU A 514 -5.96 -31.84 3.30
N LEU A 515 -5.51 -30.85 2.52
CA LEU A 515 -4.23 -30.92 1.80
C LEU A 515 -3.05 -30.99 2.76
N LEU A 516 -3.01 -30.09 3.75
CA LEU A 516 -1.97 -30.08 4.79
C LEU A 516 -1.92 -31.40 5.57
N LYS A 517 -3.08 -32.01 5.84
CA LYS A 517 -3.17 -33.34 6.44
C LYS A 517 -2.64 -34.43 5.51
N GLY A 518 -2.93 -34.35 4.22
CA GLY A 518 -2.39 -35.25 3.18
C GLY A 518 -0.91 -35.08 2.88
N GLY A 519 -0.20 -34.22 3.62
CA GLY A 519 1.24 -34.00 3.49
C GLY A 519 1.62 -32.88 2.52
N THR A 520 0.65 -32.14 1.98
CA THR A 520 0.95 -30.91 1.24
C THR A 520 1.64 -29.91 2.16
N SER A 521 2.64 -29.21 1.64
CA SER A 521 3.31 -28.12 2.35
C SER A 521 2.89 -26.79 1.73
N LEU A 522 2.54 -25.81 2.57
CA LEU A 522 2.01 -24.51 2.15
C LEU A 522 2.93 -23.37 2.62
N LEU A 523 3.41 -22.57 1.67
CA LEU A 523 4.21 -21.38 1.92
C LEU A 523 3.43 -20.12 1.50
N PHE A 524 3.18 -19.21 2.44
CA PHE A 524 2.76 -17.84 2.16
C PHE A 524 4.00 -16.94 2.07
N ALA A 525 4.44 -16.67 0.85
CA ALA A 525 5.63 -15.86 0.60
C ALA A 525 5.32 -14.36 0.62
N ASN A 526 6.17 -13.54 1.24
CA ASN A 526 6.07 -12.07 1.21
C ASN A 526 4.74 -11.53 1.78
N VAL A 527 4.37 -11.98 2.98
CA VAL A 527 3.21 -11.46 3.71
C VAL A 527 3.51 -10.05 4.22
N ALA A 528 2.65 -9.09 3.92
CA ALA A 528 2.74 -7.75 4.50
C ALA A 528 2.46 -7.80 6.00
N GLU A 529 3.26 -7.10 6.82
CA GLU A 529 3.12 -7.11 8.27
C GLU A 529 1.71 -6.67 8.73
N ALA A 530 1.11 -5.71 8.04
CA ALA A 530 -0.26 -5.23 8.29
C ALA A 530 -1.32 -6.33 8.12
N ASN A 531 -1.06 -7.33 7.28
CA ASN A 531 -2.00 -8.40 6.93
C ASN A 531 -1.71 -9.71 7.68
N LEU A 532 -0.62 -9.78 8.44
CA LEU A 532 -0.24 -10.99 9.17
C LEU A 532 -1.34 -11.44 10.14
N GLN A 533 -2.02 -10.52 10.81
CA GLN A 533 -3.05 -10.87 11.78
C GLN A 533 -4.27 -11.54 11.12
N SER A 534 -4.70 -11.09 9.93
CA SER A 534 -5.78 -11.75 9.21
C SER A 534 -5.37 -13.14 8.73
N LEU A 535 -4.14 -13.30 8.23
CA LEU A 535 -3.58 -14.62 7.88
C LEU A 535 -3.53 -15.57 9.09
N ARG A 536 -3.12 -15.08 10.27
CA ARG A 536 -3.13 -15.89 11.51
C ARG A 536 -4.55 -16.34 11.89
N SER A 537 -5.54 -15.45 11.74
CA SER A 537 -6.94 -15.77 12.00
C SER A 537 -7.49 -16.80 11.01
N TRP A 538 -7.13 -16.72 9.74
CA TRP A 538 -7.47 -17.74 8.73
C TRP A 538 -6.77 -19.07 9.03
N ALA A 539 -5.47 -19.07 9.35
CA ALA A 539 -4.71 -20.27 9.64
C ALA A 539 -5.20 -21.01 10.90
N ALA A 540 -5.70 -20.26 11.89
CA ALA A 540 -6.35 -20.83 13.07
C ALA A 540 -7.60 -21.66 12.71
N GLN A 541 -8.41 -21.15 11.78
CA GLN A 541 -9.59 -21.82 11.26
C GLN A 541 -9.21 -23.08 10.46
N ALA A 542 -8.20 -22.97 9.59
CA ALA A 542 -7.68 -24.13 8.84
C ALA A 542 -7.11 -25.21 9.77
N THR A 543 -6.46 -24.84 10.87
CA THR A 543 -5.85 -25.82 11.79
C THR A 543 -6.87 -26.75 12.47
N PHE A 544 -8.05 -26.23 12.78
CA PHE A 544 -9.14 -26.98 13.43
C PHE A 544 -10.43 -26.87 12.62
N PRO A 545 -10.52 -27.54 11.47
CA PRO A 545 -11.66 -27.40 10.59
C PRO A 545 -12.83 -28.22 11.18
N ALA A 546 -13.61 -27.60 12.07
CA ALA A 546 -14.72 -28.24 12.79
C ALA A 546 -16.10 -27.86 12.19
N PHE A 547 -16.13 -27.45 10.93
CA PHE A 547 -17.30 -26.85 10.31
C PHE A 547 -18.37 -27.89 9.96
N ASP A 548 -17.97 -29.01 9.36
CA ASP A 548 -18.89 -29.96 8.72
C ASP A 548 -18.91 -31.36 9.37
N VAL A 549 -18.92 -31.39 10.70
CA VAL A 549 -18.88 -32.65 11.47
C VAL A 549 -20.25 -33.34 11.54
N SER A 550 -21.30 -32.66 11.07
CA SER A 550 -22.68 -33.19 11.05
C SER A 550 -22.99 -34.00 9.79
N SER A 551 -22.53 -33.59 8.60
CA SER A 551 -22.89 -34.24 7.33
C SER A 551 -22.04 -35.49 7.05
N ALA A 552 -20.72 -35.41 7.22
CA ALA A 552 -19.75 -36.49 6.97
C ALA A 552 -19.95 -37.74 7.85
N CYS A 553 -20.89 -37.69 8.79
CA CYS A 553 -21.22 -38.77 9.71
C CYS A 553 -22.62 -39.36 9.53
N GLN A 554 -23.43 -38.88 8.59
CA GLN A 554 -24.71 -39.54 8.26
C GLN A 554 -24.52 -40.67 7.24
N ASP A 555 -23.48 -40.60 6.39
CA ASP A 555 -23.25 -41.53 5.28
C ASP A 555 -22.15 -42.57 5.51
N ALA A 556 -21.54 -42.63 6.70
CA ALA A 556 -20.72 -43.79 7.05
C ALA A 556 -21.67 -45.00 7.10
N PRO A 557 -21.52 -46.00 6.20
CA PRO A 557 -22.47 -47.09 6.09
C PRO A 557 -22.62 -47.73 7.46
N GLY A 558 -23.88 -47.91 7.88
CA GLY A 558 -24.26 -48.69 9.05
C GLY A 558 -23.94 -50.17 8.87
N GLU A 559 -22.67 -50.51 8.59
CA GLU A 559 -22.12 -51.76 9.07
C GLU A 559 -22.00 -51.62 10.59
N GLU A 560 -23.13 -51.83 11.26
CA GLU A 560 -23.07 -52.44 12.58
C GLU A 560 -22.12 -53.64 12.44
N PRO A 561 -21.03 -53.72 13.22
CA PRO A 561 -20.18 -54.90 13.22
C PRO A 561 -21.05 -56.08 13.67
N ASN A 562 -21.55 -56.82 12.68
CA ASN A 562 -22.32 -58.05 12.86
C ASN A 562 -21.38 -59.09 13.49
N GLY A 563 -21.37 -59.15 14.82
CA GLY A 563 -20.46 -60.04 15.54
C GLY A 563 -20.50 -59.91 17.06
N SER A 564 -21.66 -60.21 17.65
CA SER A 564 -21.92 -60.45 19.08
C SER A 564 -21.91 -59.24 20.06
N GLY A 565 -23.09 -58.64 20.23
CA GLY A 565 -23.76 -58.65 21.54
C GLY A 565 -23.49 -57.53 22.54
N ASP A 566 -22.45 -56.71 22.38
CA ASP A 566 -22.23 -55.53 23.21
C ASP A 566 -21.90 -54.36 22.29
N GLY A 567 -22.93 -53.62 21.87
CA GLY A 567 -22.80 -52.48 20.97
C GLY A 567 -21.82 -51.47 21.56
N GLY A 568 -20.57 -51.53 21.07
CA GLY A 568 -19.38 -50.92 21.65
C GLY A 568 -19.43 -49.39 21.69
N ARG A 569 -20.26 -48.85 22.58
CA ARG A 569 -20.15 -47.47 23.05
C ARG A 569 -18.77 -47.33 23.66
N MET A 570 -17.89 -46.56 23.02
CA MET A 570 -16.61 -46.19 23.61
C MET A 570 -16.88 -45.50 24.96
N PRO A 571 -16.48 -46.07 26.11
CA PRO A 571 -16.96 -45.57 27.40
C PRO A 571 -16.21 -44.33 27.89
N SER A 572 -15.13 -43.91 27.22
CA SER A 572 -14.28 -42.81 27.70
C SER A 572 -13.35 -42.22 26.63
N ALA A 573 -12.79 -41.05 26.94
CA ALA A 573 -11.71 -40.41 26.20
C ALA A 573 -10.49 -41.33 25.93
N LYS A 574 -10.21 -42.28 26.85
CA LYS A 574 -9.09 -43.23 26.70
C LYS A 574 -9.38 -44.27 25.61
N ALA A 575 -10.63 -44.73 25.51
CA ALA A 575 -11.05 -45.61 24.42
C ALA A 575 -10.96 -44.87 23.08
N ALA A 576 -11.40 -43.61 23.02
CA ALA A 576 -11.28 -42.78 21.82
C ALA A 576 -9.81 -42.60 21.37
N ALA A 577 -8.91 -42.33 22.32
CA ALA A 577 -7.47 -42.25 22.03
C ALA A 577 -6.90 -43.59 21.53
N GLN A 578 -7.36 -44.72 22.09
CA GLN A 578 -6.97 -46.06 21.64
C GLN A 578 -7.46 -46.38 20.22
N ALA A 579 -8.72 -46.05 19.87
CA ALA A 579 -9.20 -46.21 18.48
C ALA A 579 -8.38 -45.36 17.50
N LEU A 580 -8.12 -44.10 17.85
CA LEU A 580 -7.34 -43.20 17.01
C LEU A 580 -5.90 -43.68 16.82
N ARG A 581 -5.32 -44.36 17.83
CA ARG A 581 -4.01 -45.03 17.71
C ARG A 581 -4.07 -46.27 16.82
N GLN A 582 -5.11 -47.10 16.95
CA GLN A 582 -5.27 -48.33 16.17
C GLN A 582 -5.50 -48.06 14.69
N ALA A 583 -6.14 -46.94 14.33
CA ALA A 583 -6.21 -46.48 12.94
C ALA A 583 -4.81 -46.27 12.31
N GLY A 584 -3.77 -46.09 13.14
CA GLY A 584 -2.38 -46.01 12.71
C GLY A 584 -2.00 -44.67 12.06
N PRO A 585 -0.70 -44.38 11.95
CA PRO A 585 -0.20 -43.17 11.30
C PRO A 585 -0.47 -43.15 9.79
N ALA A 586 -0.63 -44.31 9.14
CA ALA A 586 -1.00 -44.39 7.73
C ALA A 586 -2.44 -43.91 7.45
N ALA A 587 -3.37 -44.07 8.40
CA ALA A 587 -4.69 -43.45 8.30
C ALA A 587 -4.63 -41.93 8.52
N ALA A 588 -3.64 -41.42 9.27
CA ALA A 588 -3.47 -39.98 9.50
C ALA A 588 -3.04 -39.20 8.24
N THR A 589 -2.46 -39.88 7.25
CA THR A 589 -2.11 -39.31 5.94
C THR A 589 -3.24 -39.42 4.90
N THR A 590 -4.38 -40.03 5.24
CA THR A 590 -5.53 -40.05 4.32
C THR A 590 -6.19 -38.67 4.30
N ALA A 591 -6.70 -38.26 3.13
CA ALA A 591 -7.47 -37.03 2.94
C ALA A 591 -8.89 -37.13 3.55
N SER A 592 -9.02 -37.81 4.69
CA SER A 592 -10.27 -37.98 5.43
C SER A 592 -10.08 -37.59 6.89
N TRP A 593 -11.07 -36.99 7.52
CA TRP A 593 -10.98 -36.58 8.93
C TRP A 593 -11.27 -37.77 9.85
N GLY A 594 -10.40 -37.99 10.83
CA GLY A 594 -10.70 -38.91 11.92
C GLY A 594 -11.71 -38.27 12.86
N VAL A 595 -12.95 -38.78 12.87
CA VAL A 595 -14.01 -38.33 13.78
C VAL A 595 -14.37 -39.49 14.70
N VAL A 596 -14.28 -39.28 16.02
CA VAL A 596 -14.66 -40.27 17.04
C VAL A 596 -15.66 -39.64 18.00
N ARG A 597 -16.65 -40.43 18.43
CA ARG A 597 -17.70 -39.98 19.35
C ARG A 597 -17.75 -40.90 20.55
N PHE A 598 -17.99 -40.33 21.73
CA PHE A 598 -18.31 -41.13 22.91
C PHE A 598 -19.40 -40.47 23.76
N PRO A 599 -20.31 -41.27 24.35
CA PRO A 599 -21.40 -40.75 25.16
C PRO A 599 -20.91 -40.18 26.50
N VAL A 600 -21.65 -39.19 27.00
CA VAL A 600 -21.49 -38.60 28.33
C VAL A 600 -22.86 -38.57 29.00
N GLY A 601 -22.92 -39.03 30.24
CA GLY A 601 -24.12 -38.93 31.08
C GLY A 601 -24.08 -37.71 31.99
N ALA A 602 -25.24 -37.30 32.49
CA ALA A 602 -25.32 -36.27 33.51
C ALA A 602 -24.51 -36.66 34.76
N GLY A 603 -23.71 -35.72 35.29
CA GLY A 603 -22.93 -35.95 36.51
C GLY A 603 -23.82 -35.94 37.75
N LEU A 604 -23.35 -36.57 38.84
CA LEU A 604 -24.07 -36.61 40.14
C LEU A 604 -24.37 -35.22 40.74
N PHE A 605 -23.62 -34.19 40.34
CA PHE A 605 -23.69 -32.84 40.92
C PHE A 605 -23.77 -31.70 39.88
N GLY A 606 -23.97 -31.99 38.59
CA GLY A 606 -23.97 -30.97 37.53
C GLY A 606 -24.81 -31.37 36.32
N GLY A 607 -25.28 -30.36 35.57
CA GLY A 607 -26.05 -30.58 34.34
C GLY A 607 -25.23 -31.25 33.23
N ILE A 608 -25.92 -31.86 32.26
CA ILE A 608 -25.30 -32.59 31.15
C ILE A 608 -24.31 -31.74 30.36
N GLU A 609 -24.58 -30.44 30.20
CA GLU A 609 -23.71 -29.49 29.50
C GLU A 609 -22.37 -29.31 30.21
N SER A 610 -22.37 -29.14 31.53
CA SER A 610 -21.14 -29.03 32.31
C SER A 610 -20.34 -30.34 32.26
N ALA A 611 -21.02 -31.48 32.34
CA ALA A 611 -20.40 -32.80 32.22
C ALA A 611 -19.77 -33.02 30.83
N ALA A 612 -20.48 -32.70 29.76
CA ALA A 612 -20.00 -32.85 28.38
C ALA A 612 -18.82 -31.91 28.09
N ASN A 613 -18.88 -30.64 28.53
CA ASN A 613 -17.75 -29.71 28.44
C ASN A 613 -16.53 -30.21 29.22
N GLY A 614 -16.73 -30.71 30.45
CA GLY A 614 -15.67 -31.31 31.26
C GLY A 614 -15.04 -32.54 30.60
N SER A 615 -15.86 -33.41 30.02
CA SER A 615 -15.39 -34.59 29.27
C SER A 615 -14.68 -34.22 27.97
N ALA A 616 -15.11 -33.18 27.25
CA ALA A 616 -14.39 -32.67 26.08
C ALA A 616 -13.01 -32.13 26.47
N ALA A 617 -12.92 -31.29 27.49
CA ALA A 617 -11.64 -30.80 28.01
C ALA A 617 -10.72 -31.92 28.50
N ALA A 618 -11.28 -32.94 29.18
CA ALA A 618 -10.54 -34.13 29.58
C ALA A 618 -10.06 -34.96 28.39
N ALA A 619 -10.86 -35.07 27.33
CA ALA A 619 -10.48 -35.73 26.09
C ALA A 619 -9.33 -35.01 25.38
N ALA A 620 -9.44 -33.70 25.16
CA ALA A 620 -8.36 -32.90 24.58
C ALA A 620 -7.04 -33.07 25.35
N LYS A 621 -7.09 -33.01 26.68
CA LYS A 621 -5.91 -33.20 27.55
C LYS A 621 -5.34 -34.62 27.47
N THR A 622 -6.19 -35.63 27.33
CA THR A 622 -5.78 -37.04 27.19
C THR A 622 -5.10 -37.26 25.84
N LEU A 623 -5.74 -36.80 24.76
CA LEU A 623 -5.22 -36.89 23.38
C LEU A 623 -3.89 -36.16 23.22
N THR A 624 -3.74 -34.96 23.80
CA THR A 624 -2.46 -34.23 23.80
C THR A 624 -1.32 -35.03 24.46
N LYS A 625 -1.61 -35.79 25.52
CA LYS A 625 -0.59 -36.62 26.20
C LYS A 625 -0.29 -37.88 25.41
N GLU A 626 -1.32 -38.49 24.84
CA GLU A 626 -1.25 -39.79 24.19
C GLU A 626 -0.73 -39.74 22.75
N MET A 627 -0.93 -38.62 22.06
CA MET A 627 -0.57 -38.39 20.65
C MET A 627 -0.09 -36.93 20.46
N PRO A 628 1.09 -36.57 20.99
CA PRO A 628 1.54 -35.17 21.13
C PRO A 628 1.82 -34.44 19.80
N LEU A 629 1.94 -35.18 18.69
CA LEU A 629 2.17 -34.63 17.35
C LEU A 629 0.89 -34.53 16.52
N ARG A 630 -0.20 -35.17 16.95
CA ARG A 630 -1.51 -35.04 16.31
C ARG A 630 -2.29 -33.92 17.00
N ARG A 631 -3.19 -33.30 16.25
CA ARG A 631 -4.07 -32.28 16.79
C ARG A 631 -5.50 -32.76 16.84
N PHE A 632 -6.21 -32.31 17.86
CA PHE A 632 -7.61 -32.65 18.04
C PHE A 632 -8.40 -31.44 18.53
N VAL A 633 -9.57 -31.25 17.97
CA VAL A 633 -10.60 -30.39 18.53
C VAL A 633 -11.68 -31.28 19.12
N THR A 634 -12.09 -30.96 20.35
CA THR A 634 -13.14 -31.70 21.05
C THR A 634 -14.26 -30.75 21.41
N PHE A 635 -15.50 -31.19 21.27
CA PHE A 635 -16.65 -30.35 21.63
C PHE A 635 -17.83 -31.20 22.09
N PRO A 636 -18.65 -30.67 23.00
CA PRO A 636 -19.86 -31.34 23.43
C PRO A 636 -20.95 -31.21 22.36
N GLN A 637 -21.74 -32.26 22.19
CA GLN A 637 -22.99 -32.25 21.48
C GLN A 637 -24.07 -32.75 22.44
N LEU A 638 -25.06 -31.91 22.71
CA LEU A 638 -26.18 -32.27 23.57
C LEU A 638 -27.25 -32.98 22.74
N ASP A 639 -27.85 -34.01 23.31
CA ASP A 639 -28.99 -34.68 22.70
C ASP A 639 -30.26 -33.86 22.97
N GLU A 640 -30.85 -33.28 21.92
CA GLU A 640 -32.08 -32.49 22.04
C GLU A 640 -33.28 -33.37 22.45
N ALA A 641 -33.26 -34.66 22.12
CA ALA A 641 -34.31 -35.60 22.50
C ALA A 641 -34.14 -36.13 23.94
N ASN A 642 -32.92 -36.11 24.48
CA ASN A 642 -32.63 -36.59 25.82
C ASN A 642 -31.76 -35.61 26.63
N PRO A 643 -32.36 -34.78 27.51
CA PRO A 643 -31.64 -33.78 28.28
C PRO A 643 -30.68 -34.36 29.34
N LYS A 644 -30.63 -35.68 29.51
CA LYS A 644 -29.70 -36.38 30.39
C LYS A 644 -28.53 -37.04 29.65
N ALA A 645 -28.55 -37.01 28.33
CA ALA A 645 -27.51 -37.60 27.48
C ALA A 645 -26.82 -36.51 26.64
N GLY A 646 -25.53 -36.68 26.47
CA GLY A 646 -24.73 -35.91 25.54
C GLY A 646 -23.68 -36.79 24.92
N THR A 647 -22.99 -36.28 23.93
CA THR A 647 -21.84 -36.92 23.31
C THR A 647 -20.69 -35.91 23.29
N VAL A 648 -19.47 -36.42 23.35
CA VAL A 648 -18.28 -35.63 23.00
C VAL A 648 -17.84 -36.10 21.63
N ILE A 649 -17.70 -35.14 20.72
CA ILE A 649 -17.10 -35.37 19.42
C ILE A 649 -15.63 -34.99 19.49
N VAL A 650 -14.77 -35.85 18.96
CA VAL A 650 -13.34 -35.64 18.78
C VAL A 650 -13.10 -35.60 17.28
N CYS A 651 -12.65 -34.47 16.78
CA CYS A 651 -12.21 -34.31 15.40
C CYS A 651 -10.71 -34.13 15.36
N GLU A 652 -10.05 -34.85 14.48
CA GLU A 652 -8.65 -34.60 14.16
C GLU A 652 -8.49 -33.23 13.48
N GLY A 653 -7.43 -32.50 13.82
CA GLY A 653 -7.00 -31.28 13.14
C GLY A 653 -5.70 -31.51 12.36
N ILE A 654 -5.13 -30.44 11.82
CA ILE A 654 -3.85 -30.52 11.09
C ILE A 654 -2.74 -30.96 12.06
N PRO A 655 -1.93 -32.00 11.74
CA PRO A 655 -0.86 -32.46 12.63
C PRO A 655 0.20 -31.38 12.84
N ARG A 656 0.92 -31.43 13.97
CA ARG A 656 2.01 -30.48 14.28
C ARG A 656 3.20 -30.57 13.34
N THR A 657 3.31 -31.67 12.61
CA THR A 657 4.35 -31.90 11.61
C THR A 657 3.95 -31.39 10.23
N ALA A 658 2.71 -30.94 10.03
CA ALA A 658 2.32 -30.28 8.78
C ALA A 658 3.06 -28.95 8.64
N LYS A 659 3.33 -28.57 7.39
CA LYS A 659 4.12 -27.38 7.10
C LYS A 659 3.23 -26.30 6.50
N MET A 660 2.91 -25.30 7.32
CA MET A 660 2.19 -24.09 6.89
C MET A 660 2.97 -22.88 7.40
N VAL A 661 3.70 -22.23 6.51
CA VAL A 661 4.71 -21.21 6.86
C VAL A 661 4.37 -19.89 6.17
N ALA A 662 4.58 -18.78 6.87
CA ALA A 662 4.51 -17.43 6.31
C ALA A 662 5.85 -16.72 6.47
N THR A 663 6.38 -16.15 5.38
CA THR A 663 7.55 -15.27 5.44
C THR A 663 7.11 -13.81 5.41
N LEU A 664 7.74 -12.98 6.23
CA LEU A 664 7.60 -11.53 6.19
C LEU A 664 8.85 -10.94 5.55
N GLY A 665 8.68 -9.88 4.77
CA GLY A 665 9.79 -9.10 4.25
C GLY A 665 9.79 -8.99 2.74
N TYR A 666 10.67 -8.14 2.25
CA TYR A 666 10.73 -7.74 0.85
C TYR A 666 11.35 -8.83 -0.04
N PHE A 667 10.58 -9.33 -1.00
CA PHE A 667 11.08 -10.21 -2.07
C PHE A 667 11.84 -9.37 -3.10
N GLY A 668 13.14 -9.18 -2.85
CA GLY A 668 13.94 -8.19 -3.57
C GLY A 668 14.30 -8.59 -5.01
N PRO A 669 14.44 -7.60 -5.92
CA PRO A 669 14.88 -7.87 -7.28
C PRO A 669 16.31 -8.39 -7.29
N SER A 670 16.58 -9.33 -8.19
CA SER A 670 17.94 -9.82 -8.43
C SER A 670 18.78 -8.75 -9.15
N PRO A 671 20.12 -8.85 -9.13
CA PRO A 671 20.95 -8.14 -10.09
C PRO A 671 20.42 -8.35 -11.52
N LEU A 672 20.44 -7.28 -12.33
CA LEU A 672 19.88 -7.24 -13.68
C LEU A 672 20.26 -8.49 -14.49
N GLY A 673 19.25 -9.18 -15.01
CA GLY A 673 19.40 -10.35 -15.89
C GLY A 673 19.76 -11.67 -15.20
N THR A 674 19.96 -11.71 -13.88
CA THR A 674 20.37 -12.96 -13.21
C THR A 674 19.21 -13.80 -12.70
N ASN A 675 18.04 -13.20 -12.43
CA ASN A 675 16.89 -13.84 -11.79
C ASN A 675 17.26 -14.67 -10.54
N LYS A 676 18.37 -14.33 -9.86
CA LYS A 676 18.80 -15.02 -8.65
C LYS A 676 17.89 -14.66 -7.49
N ILE A 677 17.28 -15.68 -6.91
CA ILE A 677 16.54 -15.58 -5.66
C ILE A 677 17.50 -15.37 -4.48
N ALA A 678 17.08 -14.61 -3.47
CA ALA A 678 17.86 -14.46 -2.24
C ALA A 678 17.92 -15.79 -1.45
N ASP A 679 19.02 -16.04 -0.76
CA ASP A 679 19.21 -17.26 0.04
C ASP A 679 18.10 -17.45 1.08
N TYR A 680 17.57 -16.35 1.62
CA TYR A 680 16.44 -16.33 2.54
C TYR A 680 15.17 -16.96 1.91
N ASP A 681 14.74 -16.46 0.76
CA ASP A 681 13.53 -16.93 0.08
C ASP A 681 13.73 -18.33 -0.51
N MET A 682 14.92 -18.60 -1.04
CA MET A 682 15.33 -19.92 -1.51
C MET A 682 15.18 -20.98 -0.41
N TYR A 683 15.68 -20.69 0.80
CA TYR A 683 15.56 -21.61 1.92
C TYR A 683 14.10 -21.95 2.21
N PHE A 684 13.20 -20.97 2.28
CA PHE A 684 11.80 -21.22 2.63
C PHE A 684 11.05 -22.01 1.57
N ILE A 685 11.29 -21.71 0.29
CA ILE A 685 10.73 -22.48 -0.84
C ILE A 685 11.22 -23.93 -0.76
N LEU A 686 12.53 -24.14 -0.65
CA LEU A 686 13.10 -25.49 -0.55
C LEU A 686 12.60 -26.22 0.70
N SER A 687 12.48 -25.53 1.83
CA SER A 687 11.97 -26.12 3.08
C SER A 687 10.54 -26.63 2.94
N CYS A 688 9.75 -26.07 2.02
CA CYS A 688 8.37 -26.47 1.75
C CYS A 688 8.26 -27.57 0.69
N LEU A 689 9.37 -28.10 0.16
CA LEU A 689 9.33 -29.38 -0.55
C LEU A 689 8.85 -30.49 0.40
N PRO A 690 8.09 -31.49 -0.07
CA PRO A 690 7.57 -32.53 0.80
C PRO A 690 8.72 -33.22 1.54
N PHE A 691 8.56 -33.48 2.83
CA PHE A 691 9.65 -33.99 3.67
C PHE A 691 10.27 -35.27 3.10
N ALA A 692 9.45 -36.18 2.58
CA ALA A 692 9.92 -37.44 1.95
C ALA A 692 10.86 -37.19 0.76
N VAL A 693 10.54 -36.17 -0.05
CA VAL A 693 11.32 -35.77 -1.24
C VAL A 693 12.65 -35.22 -0.79
N ARG A 694 12.65 -34.24 0.13
CA ARG A 694 13.88 -33.69 0.69
C ARG A 694 14.76 -34.74 1.35
N ALA A 695 14.18 -35.61 2.16
CA ALA A 695 14.93 -36.66 2.85
C ALA A 695 15.60 -37.62 1.85
N ARG A 696 14.89 -37.99 0.79
CA ARG A 696 15.46 -38.83 -0.28
C ARG A 696 16.53 -38.09 -1.09
N MET A 697 16.31 -36.83 -1.46
CA MET A 697 17.33 -35.98 -2.09
C MET A 697 18.60 -35.89 -1.23
N PHE A 698 18.43 -35.64 0.07
CA PHE A 698 19.52 -35.60 1.04
C PHE A 698 20.30 -36.92 1.03
N TRP A 699 19.63 -38.05 1.25
CA TRP A 699 20.31 -39.36 1.27
C TRP A 699 20.93 -39.75 -0.07
N ASN A 700 20.36 -39.30 -1.19
CA ASN A 700 20.95 -39.50 -2.51
C ASN A 700 22.23 -38.68 -2.71
N ALA A 701 22.31 -37.48 -2.12
CA ALA A 701 23.44 -36.58 -2.25
C ALA A 701 24.62 -36.92 -1.31
N VAL A 702 24.35 -37.57 -0.16
CA VAL A 702 25.37 -37.92 0.84
C VAL A 702 26.50 -38.77 0.21
N GLY A 703 27.74 -38.28 0.31
CA GLY A 703 28.93 -38.96 -0.23
C GLY A 703 29.10 -38.89 -1.75
N LYS A 704 28.13 -38.35 -2.49
CA LYS A 704 28.13 -38.28 -3.96
C LYS A 704 28.24 -36.86 -4.52
N MET A 705 28.57 -35.89 -3.68
CA MET A 705 28.86 -34.54 -4.15
C MET A 705 30.17 -34.56 -4.94
N VAL A 706 30.12 -34.16 -6.20
CA VAL A 706 31.29 -34.06 -7.06
C VAL A 706 31.94 -32.72 -6.77
N LEU A 707 33.22 -32.74 -6.38
CA LEU A 707 34.02 -31.53 -6.33
C LEU A 707 34.22 -31.08 -7.78
N MET A 708 33.53 -30.01 -8.18
CA MET A 708 33.65 -29.38 -9.50
C MET A 708 35.06 -28.87 -9.83
N HIS A 709 36.01 -29.00 -8.89
CA HIS A 709 37.39 -28.52 -9.01
C HIS A 709 38.17 -29.15 -10.18
N GLU A 710 37.80 -30.36 -10.64
CA GLU A 710 38.43 -30.98 -11.82
C GLU A 710 37.92 -30.40 -13.15
N VAL A 711 36.75 -29.74 -13.16
CA VAL A 711 36.07 -29.30 -14.41
C VAL A 711 35.98 -27.77 -14.50
N ALA A 712 35.85 -27.05 -13.39
CA ALA A 712 35.49 -25.62 -13.38
C ALA A 712 36.55 -24.70 -12.73
N GLY A 713 37.71 -25.23 -12.34
CA GLY A 713 38.83 -24.44 -11.79
C GLY A 713 38.71 -24.11 -10.28
N PRO A 714 39.73 -23.45 -9.72
CA PRO A 714 39.78 -23.13 -8.30
C PRO A 714 38.69 -22.13 -7.89
N GLY A 715 37.83 -22.56 -6.96
CA GLY A 715 36.69 -21.78 -6.46
C GLY A 715 35.31 -22.34 -6.83
N ALA A 716 35.23 -23.42 -7.60
CA ALA A 716 33.96 -24.07 -7.92
C ALA A 716 33.35 -24.76 -6.69
N SER A 717 32.09 -24.45 -6.36
CA SER A 717 31.33 -25.10 -5.30
C SER A 717 31.05 -26.56 -5.66
N ALA A 718 30.93 -27.42 -4.66
CA ALA A 718 30.47 -28.78 -4.86
C ALA A 718 29.06 -28.80 -5.50
N ALA A 719 28.73 -29.85 -6.26
CA ALA A 719 27.41 -30.01 -6.85
C ALA A 719 27.02 -31.48 -6.94
N ALA A 720 25.72 -31.74 -7.02
CA ALA A 720 25.18 -33.08 -7.27
C ALA A 720 24.53 -33.16 -8.65
N ALA A 721 24.85 -34.20 -9.42
CA ALA A 721 24.15 -34.47 -10.68
C ALA A 721 22.66 -34.76 -10.42
N CYS A 722 21.79 -34.18 -11.24
CA CYS A 722 20.33 -34.34 -11.08
C CYS A 722 19.89 -35.81 -11.12
N GLY A 723 20.50 -36.62 -11.99
CA GLY A 723 20.18 -38.06 -12.07
C GLY A 723 20.49 -38.81 -10.76
N VAL A 724 21.50 -38.37 -10.00
CA VAL A 724 21.81 -38.93 -8.68
C VAL A 724 20.81 -38.41 -7.65
N LEU A 725 20.60 -37.10 -7.63
CA LEU A 725 19.74 -36.44 -6.64
C LEU A 725 18.29 -36.95 -6.70
N TYR A 726 17.75 -37.13 -7.90
CA TYR A 726 16.37 -37.55 -8.16
C TYR A 726 16.18 -39.07 -8.29
N ALA A 727 17.16 -39.90 -7.97
CA ALA A 727 17.00 -41.34 -8.01
C ALA A 727 15.82 -41.79 -7.12
N GLY A 728 14.82 -42.44 -7.72
CA GLY A 728 13.57 -42.84 -7.06
C GLY A 728 12.61 -41.67 -6.75
N LEU A 729 12.78 -40.54 -7.44
CA LEU A 729 11.96 -39.31 -7.42
C LEU A 729 11.70 -38.79 -8.85
N GLU A 730 11.72 -39.65 -9.86
CA GLU A 730 11.69 -39.28 -11.27
C GLU A 730 10.47 -38.41 -11.62
N ARG A 731 9.35 -38.59 -10.92
CA ARG A 731 8.13 -37.79 -11.10
C ARG A 731 8.31 -36.29 -10.80
N TYR A 732 9.27 -35.93 -9.94
CA TYR A 732 9.56 -34.54 -9.55
C TYR A 732 10.50 -33.84 -10.54
N LEU A 733 11.29 -34.60 -11.29
CA LEU A 733 12.24 -34.05 -12.26
C LEU A 733 11.50 -33.61 -13.52
N GLU A 734 11.70 -32.37 -13.93
CA GLU A 734 11.19 -31.84 -15.20
C GLU A 734 12.21 -32.16 -16.30
N LEU A 735 11.85 -33.10 -17.18
CA LEU A 735 12.65 -33.43 -18.36
C LEU A 735 12.06 -32.73 -19.59
N PRO A 736 12.88 -32.00 -20.38
CA PRO A 736 12.46 -31.44 -21.65
C PRO A 736 11.92 -32.54 -22.56
N HIS A 737 10.95 -32.20 -23.39
CA HIS A 737 10.31 -33.15 -24.30
C HIS A 737 11.36 -33.93 -25.13
N GLY A 738 11.32 -35.25 -25.03
CA GLY A 738 12.18 -36.17 -25.79
C GLY A 738 13.42 -36.68 -25.05
N LEU A 739 13.73 -36.19 -23.85
CA LEU A 739 14.84 -36.72 -23.04
C LEU A 739 14.38 -37.84 -22.11
N ALA A 740 15.08 -38.99 -22.17
CA ALA A 740 14.82 -40.14 -21.30
C ALA A 740 15.51 -40.05 -19.93
N ALA A 741 16.55 -39.21 -19.82
CA ALA A 741 17.33 -39.01 -18.61
C ALA A 741 17.88 -37.57 -18.57
N PRO A 742 18.15 -36.99 -17.38
CA PRO A 742 18.75 -35.67 -17.28
C PRO A 742 20.18 -35.68 -17.84
N PRO A 743 20.60 -34.66 -18.60
CA PRO A 743 21.98 -34.49 -19.02
C PRO A 743 22.95 -34.46 -17.83
N GLU A 744 24.17 -34.98 -18.01
CA GLU A 744 25.21 -34.95 -16.95
C GLU A 744 25.60 -33.51 -16.53
N SER A 745 25.35 -32.52 -17.40
CA SER A 745 25.58 -31.10 -17.11
C SER A 745 24.57 -30.49 -16.14
N TRP A 746 23.46 -31.18 -15.84
CA TRP A 746 22.44 -30.70 -14.93
C TRP A 746 22.86 -30.96 -13.48
N LEU A 747 23.25 -29.90 -12.81
CA LEU A 747 23.90 -29.93 -11.52
C LEU A 747 23.14 -29.05 -10.54
N VAL A 748 22.87 -29.59 -9.35
CA VAL A 748 22.31 -28.84 -8.23
C VAL A 748 23.46 -28.38 -7.34
N ASP A 749 23.57 -27.06 -7.15
CA ASP A 749 24.64 -26.45 -6.39
C ASP A 749 24.58 -26.76 -4.88
N ASP A 750 25.73 -26.72 -4.22
CA ASP A 750 25.89 -27.00 -2.79
C ASP A 750 24.97 -26.15 -1.90
N LYS A 751 24.67 -24.90 -2.29
CA LYS A 751 23.86 -24.00 -1.46
C LYS A 751 22.40 -24.48 -1.37
N VAL A 752 21.86 -25.03 -2.47
CA VAL A 752 20.54 -25.69 -2.47
C VAL A 752 20.55 -26.93 -1.59
N LEU A 753 21.61 -27.74 -1.64
CA LEU A 753 21.74 -28.96 -0.84
C LEU A 753 21.91 -28.65 0.65
N GLU A 754 22.66 -27.60 0.99
CA GLU A 754 22.79 -27.06 2.35
C GLU A 754 21.42 -26.63 2.89
N ALA A 755 20.62 -25.88 2.10
CA ALA A 755 19.27 -25.50 2.46
C ALA A 755 18.35 -26.71 2.68
N ILE A 756 18.43 -27.74 1.82
CA ILE A 756 17.68 -29.00 1.99
C ILE A 756 18.08 -29.68 3.31
N GLY A 757 19.38 -29.88 3.56
CA GLY A 757 19.87 -30.51 4.79
C GLY A 757 19.49 -29.75 6.05
N MET A 758 19.62 -28.42 6.02
CA MET A 758 19.22 -27.54 7.12
C MET A 758 17.71 -27.56 7.38
N SER A 759 16.89 -27.60 6.32
CA SER A 759 15.43 -27.69 6.46
C SER A 759 14.99 -29.04 7.06
N LEU A 760 15.64 -30.14 6.69
CA LEU A 760 15.40 -31.46 7.30
C LEU A 760 15.82 -31.48 8.76
N GLN A 761 16.98 -30.91 9.08
CA GLN A 761 17.43 -30.73 10.45
C GLN A 761 16.35 -30.05 11.29
N PHE A 762 15.80 -28.92 10.84
CA PHE A 762 14.79 -28.20 11.62
C PHE A 762 13.48 -28.96 11.76
N ASP A 763 12.98 -29.61 10.71
CA ASP A 763 11.74 -30.39 10.79
C ASP A 763 11.87 -31.58 11.75
N LEU A 764 12.98 -32.34 11.65
CA LEU A 764 13.28 -33.46 12.55
C LEU A 764 13.43 -33.00 14.00
N CYS A 765 14.18 -31.91 14.20
CA CYS A 765 14.40 -31.33 15.50
C CYS A 765 13.11 -30.82 16.13
N ASN A 766 12.26 -30.12 15.35
CA ASN A 766 10.97 -29.63 15.79
C ASN A 766 10.04 -30.80 16.17
N GLU A 767 10.02 -31.88 15.38
CA GLU A 767 9.24 -33.07 15.68
C GLU A 767 9.64 -33.70 17.02
N ILE A 768 10.94 -33.97 17.22
CA ILE A 768 11.48 -34.53 18.46
C ILE A 768 11.19 -33.60 19.64
N TYR A 769 11.36 -32.30 19.44
CA TYR A 769 11.10 -31.29 20.45
C TYR A 769 9.61 -31.28 20.85
N CYS A 770 8.71 -31.24 19.88
CA CYS A 770 7.27 -31.26 20.09
C CYS A 770 6.80 -32.53 20.82
N PHE A 771 7.35 -33.69 20.45
CA PHE A 771 7.04 -34.98 21.08
C PHE A 771 7.54 -35.07 22.52
N THR A 772 8.77 -34.62 22.78
CA THR A 772 9.39 -34.68 24.11
C THR A 772 8.97 -33.56 25.05
N GLY A 773 8.44 -32.45 24.52
CA GLY A 773 7.96 -31.30 25.30
C GLY A 773 6.70 -31.59 26.11
N THR A 774 5.89 -32.57 25.70
CA THR A 774 4.75 -33.02 26.53
C THR A 774 5.27 -33.77 27.76
N GLN A 775 4.87 -33.31 28.95
CA GLN A 775 5.21 -33.93 30.23
C GLN A 775 4.04 -34.83 30.69
N PRO A 776 3.95 -36.10 30.24
CA PRO A 776 2.94 -37.01 30.76
C PRO A 776 3.17 -37.29 32.26
N ARG A 777 2.09 -37.59 32.99
CA ARG A 777 2.23 -38.12 34.35
C ARG A 777 2.86 -39.50 34.28
N PHE A 778 3.64 -39.89 35.29
CA PHE A 778 4.18 -41.23 35.40
C PHE A 778 3.07 -42.25 35.71
N PRO A 779 2.98 -43.39 35.00
CA PRO A 779 3.78 -43.79 33.84
C PRO A 779 3.33 -43.13 32.52
N ASP A 780 4.26 -42.95 31.58
CA ASP A 780 3.97 -42.43 30.23
C ASP A 780 2.94 -43.34 29.51
N PRO A 781 1.84 -42.80 28.97
CA PRO A 781 0.81 -43.60 28.29
C PRO A 781 1.22 -44.16 26.93
N ILE A 782 2.43 -43.84 26.43
CA ILE A 782 3.00 -44.40 25.20
C ILE A 782 4.03 -45.48 25.56
N PRO A 783 3.83 -46.75 25.15
CA PRO A 783 4.80 -47.82 25.37
C PRO A 783 6.17 -47.49 24.77
N VAL A 784 7.26 -47.90 25.44
CA VAL A 784 8.65 -47.68 24.96
C VAL A 784 8.85 -48.21 23.55
N ALA A 785 8.26 -49.37 23.23
CA ALA A 785 8.30 -50.00 21.92
C ALA A 785 7.80 -49.06 20.81
N GLU A 786 6.76 -48.27 21.09
CA GLU A 786 6.02 -47.44 20.12
C GLU A 786 6.54 -46.00 20.02
N LYS A 787 7.40 -45.53 20.92
CA LYS A 787 7.81 -44.11 20.95
C LYS A 787 8.47 -43.61 19.67
N LEU A 788 9.26 -44.45 19.01
CA LEU A 788 9.92 -44.07 17.76
C LEU A 788 8.89 -44.00 16.61
N SER A 789 7.94 -44.95 16.54
CA SER A 789 6.90 -44.95 15.51
C SER A 789 5.90 -43.79 15.66
N GLN A 790 5.89 -43.11 16.81
CA GLN A 790 5.15 -41.86 17.01
C GLN A 790 5.85 -40.64 16.39
N LEU A 791 7.08 -40.76 15.88
CA LEU A 791 7.82 -39.70 15.18
C LEU A 791 7.83 -40.01 13.67
N PRO A 792 6.77 -39.68 12.92
CA PRO A 792 6.65 -40.04 11.50
C PRO A 792 7.79 -39.50 10.64
N LEU A 793 8.21 -38.24 10.80
CA LEU A 793 9.27 -37.64 9.99
C LEU A 793 10.62 -38.30 10.30
N THR A 794 10.94 -38.47 11.58
CA THR A 794 12.16 -39.14 12.05
C THR A 794 12.21 -40.59 11.58
N SER A 795 11.11 -41.34 11.72
CA SER A 795 11.02 -42.73 11.27
C SER A 795 11.20 -42.83 9.76
N LEU A 796 10.55 -41.95 8.99
CA LEU A 796 10.70 -41.89 7.54
C LEU A 796 12.15 -41.56 7.15
N PHE A 797 12.77 -40.57 7.79
CA PHE A 797 14.14 -40.17 7.50
C PHE A 797 15.13 -41.34 7.68
N PHE A 798 15.05 -42.09 8.77
CA PHE A 798 15.92 -43.24 9.01
C PHE A 798 15.57 -44.47 8.15
N SER A 799 14.31 -44.60 7.71
CA SER A 799 13.91 -45.67 6.78
C SER A 799 14.54 -45.53 5.39
N LEU A 800 14.96 -44.31 5.03
CA LEU A 800 15.58 -43.97 3.76
C LEU A 800 17.11 -44.11 3.76
N VAL A 801 17.71 -44.51 4.89
CA VAL A 801 19.15 -44.75 5.00
C VAL A 801 19.60 -45.73 3.91
N PRO A 802 20.64 -45.38 3.11
CA PRO A 802 21.18 -46.28 2.10
C PRO A 802 21.62 -47.63 2.70
N GLN A 803 21.41 -48.71 1.95
CA GLN A 803 21.84 -50.05 2.37
C GLN A 803 23.32 -50.34 2.07
N MET A 804 23.96 -49.48 1.27
CA MET A 804 25.36 -49.61 0.86
C MET A 804 26.13 -48.36 1.26
N PRO A 805 27.40 -48.48 1.67
CA PRO A 805 28.25 -47.34 1.98
C PRO A 805 28.36 -46.39 0.78
N GLN A 806 28.11 -45.10 1.01
CA GLN A 806 28.22 -44.03 0.02
C GLN A 806 29.34 -43.04 0.36
N VAL A 807 29.69 -42.90 1.65
CA VAL A 807 30.72 -41.98 2.13
C VAL A 807 32.04 -42.71 2.29
N THR A 808 32.95 -42.49 1.36
CA THR A 808 34.33 -43.02 1.38
C THR A 808 35.37 -41.98 1.82
N ASN A 809 34.96 -40.73 2.03
CA ASN A 809 35.81 -39.66 2.54
C ASN A 809 35.04 -38.84 3.58
N ALA A 810 35.63 -38.68 4.77
CA ALA A 810 35.03 -37.92 5.88
C ALA A 810 34.74 -36.45 5.50
N ALA A 811 35.51 -35.86 4.58
CA ALA A 811 35.28 -34.50 4.11
C ALA A 811 33.93 -34.35 3.37
N HIS A 812 33.46 -35.41 2.69
CA HIS A 812 32.17 -35.41 1.98
C HIS A 812 30.97 -35.71 2.91
N ALA A 813 31.23 -35.90 4.21
CA ALA A 813 30.21 -36.22 5.20
C ALA A 813 29.68 -34.98 5.94
N HIS A 814 30.08 -33.76 5.58
CA HIS A 814 29.74 -32.54 6.35
C HIS A 814 28.22 -32.36 6.52
N LEU A 815 27.46 -32.39 5.41
CA LEU A 815 26.00 -32.26 5.44
C LEU A 815 25.35 -33.36 6.30
N PHE A 816 25.87 -34.58 6.16
CA PHE A 816 25.44 -35.77 6.88
C PHE A 816 25.68 -35.65 8.40
N ALA A 817 26.90 -35.30 8.79
CA ALA A 817 27.29 -35.08 10.18
C ALA A 817 26.56 -33.89 10.81
N SER A 818 26.28 -32.84 10.02
CA SER A 818 25.55 -31.67 10.49
C SER A 818 24.12 -32.02 10.91
N ALA A 819 23.36 -32.69 10.02
CA ALA A 819 21.98 -33.08 10.27
C ALA A 819 21.85 -34.07 11.45
N LEU A 820 22.67 -35.14 11.45
CA LEU A 820 22.64 -36.12 12.53
C LEU A 820 23.13 -35.53 13.86
N GLY A 821 24.10 -34.62 13.83
CA GLY A 821 24.59 -33.93 15.02
C GLY A 821 23.51 -33.11 15.71
N ALA A 822 22.68 -32.40 14.95
CA ALA A 822 21.56 -31.64 15.50
C ALA A 822 20.45 -32.55 16.07
N VAL A 823 20.11 -33.64 15.38
CA VAL A 823 19.16 -34.65 15.89
C VAL A 823 19.69 -35.28 17.18
N HIS A 824 20.97 -35.64 17.21
CA HIS A 824 21.66 -36.16 18.40
C HIS A 824 21.64 -35.14 19.55
N ALA A 825 21.86 -33.85 19.26
CA ALA A 825 21.85 -32.79 20.27
C ALA A 825 20.54 -32.73 21.04
N LEU A 826 19.40 -32.79 20.34
CA LEU A 826 18.07 -32.71 20.96
C LEU A 826 17.63 -34.01 21.63
N ALA A 827 18.03 -35.15 21.08
CA ALA A 827 17.77 -36.46 21.68
C ALA A 827 18.41 -36.58 23.07
N ASN A 828 19.60 -36.00 23.24
CA ASN A 828 20.39 -36.13 24.45
C ASN A 828 20.15 -34.96 25.43
N PRO A 829 20.51 -35.10 26.72
CA PRO A 829 20.43 -34.01 27.69
C PRO A 829 21.28 -32.80 27.25
N LEU A 830 20.78 -31.57 27.50
CA LEU A 830 21.45 -30.32 27.10
C LEU A 830 22.53 -29.89 28.10
N SER A 831 22.52 -30.42 29.34
CA SER A 831 23.51 -30.13 30.37
C SER A 831 23.80 -31.33 31.26
N ALA A 832 24.96 -31.35 31.92
CA ALA A 832 25.35 -32.41 32.87
C ALA A 832 24.34 -32.59 34.01
N TRP A 833 23.71 -31.51 34.48
CA TRP A 833 22.64 -31.56 35.48
C TRP A 833 21.36 -32.21 34.95
N GLN A 834 21.03 -31.98 33.68
CA GLN A 834 19.95 -32.71 33.01
C GLN A 834 20.30 -34.17 32.79
N SER A 835 21.57 -34.52 32.54
CA SER A 835 22.01 -35.92 32.48
C SER A 835 21.84 -36.63 33.81
N LEU A 836 22.11 -35.93 34.92
CA LEU A 836 21.92 -36.45 36.28
C LEU A 836 20.43 -36.68 36.59
N LYS A 837 19.55 -35.73 36.24
CA LYS A 837 18.09 -35.95 36.29
C LYS A 837 17.62 -37.03 35.32
N ALA A 838 18.23 -37.14 34.14
CA ALA A 838 17.88 -38.13 33.14
C ALA A 838 18.14 -39.55 33.64
N ALA A 839 19.28 -39.77 34.33
CA ALA A 839 19.63 -41.04 34.96
C ALA A 839 18.60 -41.51 35.99
N PHE A 840 18.06 -40.59 36.80
CA PHE A 840 16.96 -40.90 37.75
C PHE A 840 15.57 -40.97 37.08
N SER A 841 15.42 -40.45 35.87
CA SER A 841 14.14 -40.39 35.13
C SER A 841 14.00 -41.43 34.02
N CYS A 842 14.99 -42.32 33.83
CA CYS A 842 14.99 -43.36 32.80
C CYS A 842 13.71 -44.23 32.84
N CYS A 843 13.13 -44.39 34.03
CA CYS A 843 11.87 -45.11 34.21
C CYS A 843 10.63 -44.31 33.74
N GLY A 844 10.65 -42.97 33.69
CA GLY A 844 9.42 -42.16 33.57
C GLY A 844 9.39 -41.00 32.55
N ASN A 845 10.52 -40.51 32.06
CA ASN A 845 10.54 -39.36 31.15
C ASN A 845 10.59 -39.80 29.67
N ARG A 846 9.65 -39.29 28.86
CA ARG A 846 9.53 -39.55 27.42
C ARG A 846 10.84 -39.36 26.67
N LYS A 847 11.59 -38.30 27.02
CA LYS A 847 12.89 -37.99 26.41
C LYS A 847 13.90 -39.12 26.62
N GLY A 848 14.12 -39.56 27.86
CA GLY A 848 15.15 -40.57 28.17
C GLY A 848 14.92 -41.92 27.46
N GLN A 849 13.66 -42.34 27.34
CA GLN A 849 13.30 -43.57 26.63
C GLN A 849 13.44 -43.45 25.11
N LEU A 850 13.25 -42.25 24.55
CA LEU A 850 13.48 -41.98 23.13
C LEU A 850 14.98 -41.89 22.80
N THR A 851 15.78 -41.29 23.68
CA THR A 851 17.22 -41.06 23.47
C THR A 851 17.97 -42.31 23.05
N SER A 852 17.77 -43.43 23.76
CA SER A 852 18.48 -44.69 23.46
C SER A 852 18.19 -45.19 22.05
N LYS A 853 16.90 -45.21 21.66
CA LYS A 853 16.47 -45.68 20.34
C LYS A 853 16.95 -44.76 19.22
N LEU A 854 16.95 -43.45 19.44
CA LEU A 854 17.40 -42.52 18.43
C LEU A 854 18.91 -42.58 18.23
N ASN A 855 19.68 -42.71 19.32
CA ASN A 855 21.13 -42.91 19.22
C ASN A 855 21.48 -44.21 18.49
N GLU A 856 20.70 -45.27 18.69
CA GLU A 856 20.85 -46.54 17.93
C GLU A 856 20.58 -46.34 16.43
N GLN A 857 19.53 -45.60 16.05
CA GLN A 857 19.26 -45.28 14.63
C GLN A 857 20.35 -44.40 14.01
N ILE A 858 20.88 -43.42 14.77
CA ILE A 858 21.99 -42.57 14.33
C ILE A 858 23.24 -43.42 14.09
N GLN A 859 23.59 -44.31 15.02
CA GLN A 859 24.73 -45.20 14.87
C GLN A 859 24.56 -46.13 13.66
N LEU A 860 23.39 -46.75 13.52
CA LEU A 860 23.07 -47.60 12.38
C LEU A 860 23.16 -46.84 11.04
N ALA A 861 22.73 -45.58 11.02
CA ALA A 861 22.83 -44.74 9.84
C ALA A 861 24.28 -44.44 9.46
N VAL A 862 25.15 -44.13 10.44
CA VAL A 862 26.59 -43.93 10.21
C VAL A 862 27.25 -45.22 9.72
N ASP A 863 26.99 -46.35 10.38
CA ASP A 863 27.60 -47.63 10.04
C ASP A 863 27.20 -48.13 8.64
N ARG A 864 25.97 -47.84 8.19
CA ARG A 864 25.50 -48.24 6.84
C ARG A 864 25.96 -47.28 5.74
N THR A 865 26.04 -45.98 6.04
CA THR A 865 26.30 -44.96 5.01
C THR A 865 27.80 -44.71 4.81
N CYS A 866 28.62 -44.94 5.84
CA CYS A 866 30.06 -44.70 5.78
C CYS A 866 30.85 -46.00 5.56
N ALA A 867 31.97 -45.90 4.84
CA ALA A 867 32.95 -46.97 4.80
C ALA A 867 33.51 -47.23 6.23
N PRO A 868 33.88 -48.48 6.58
CA PRO A 868 34.28 -48.83 7.95
C PRO A 868 35.44 -48.00 8.52
N ASP A 869 36.38 -47.59 7.66
CA ASP A 869 37.53 -46.74 7.99
C ASP A 869 37.17 -45.26 8.17
N VAL A 870 36.02 -44.82 7.65
CA VAL A 870 35.53 -43.44 7.71
C VAL A 870 34.50 -43.23 8.82
N ALA A 871 33.73 -44.27 9.16
CA ALA A 871 32.62 -44.22 10.12
C ALA A 871 33.02 -43.60 11.47
N GLY A 872 34.20 -43.92 11.99
CA GLY A 872 34.70 -43.36 13.26
C GLY A 872 34.91 -41.84 13.21
N ALA A 873 35.46 -41.32 12.11
CA ALA A 873 35.67 -39.88 11.93
C ALA A 873 34.33 -39.13 11.78
N VAL A 874 33.39 -39.70 11.03
CA VAL A 874 32.04 -39.13 10.85
C VAL A 874 31.28 -39.11 12.18
N GLN A 875 31.35 -40.18 12.96
CA GLN A 875 30.76 -40.24 14.29
C GLN A 875 31.32 -39.15 15.21
N GLN A 876 32.63 -38.91 15.16
CA GLN A 876 33.24 -37.81 15.92
C GLN A 876 32.72 -36.44 15.47
N ALA A 877 32.55 -36.22 14.16
CA ALA A 877 31.97 -34.99 13.61
C ALA A 877 30.51 -34.79 14.05
N VAL A 878 29.70 -35.86 14.06
CA VAL A 878 28.32 -35.85 14.60
C VAL A 878 28.30 -35.41 16.06
N MET A 879 29.21 -35.96 16.89
CA MET A 879 29.31 -35.60 18.31
C MET A 879 29.75 -34.15 18.51
N GLN A 880 30.71 -33.67 17.70
CA GLN A 880 31.19 -32.29 17.73
C GLN A 880 30.07 -31.32 17.36
N ARG A 881 29.36 -31.56 16.26
CA ARG A 881 28.20 -30.75 15.88
C ARG A 881 27.12 -30.79 16.96
N SER A 882 26.85 -31.96 17.54
CA SER A 882 25.92 -32.09 18.65
C SER A 882 26.29 -31.17 19.82
N ALA A 883 27.57 -31.09 20.18
CA ALA A 883 28.04 -30.16 21.22
C ALA A 883 27.83 -28.69 20.83
N GLN A 884 28.11 -28.32 19.57
CA GLN A 884 27.88 -26.96 19.05
C GLN A 884 26.41 -26.56 19.12
N VAL A 885 25.50 -27.42 18.65
CA VAL A 885 24.05 -27.18 18.68
C VAL A 885 23.57 -27.01 20.12
N LYS A 886 24.01 -27.87 21.05
CA LYS A 886 23.68 -27.72 22.49
C LYS A 886 24.17 -26.39 23.05
N ALA A 887 25.40 -25.98 22.71
CA ALA A 887 25.95 -24.71 23.15
C ALA A 887 25.14 -23.52 22.59
N GLY A 888 24.76 -23.56 21.31
CA GLY A 888 23.94 -22.53 20.68
C GLY A 888 22.54 -22.40 21.26
N ILE A 889 21.87 -23.53 21.53
CA ILE A 889 20.56 -23.54 22.21
C ILE A 889 20.68 -22.94 23.63
N ASN A 890 21.73 -23.30 24.37
CA ASN A 890 21.97 -22.77 25.71
C ASN A 890 22.31 -21.27 25.68
N ALA A 891 23.07 -20.80 24.69
CA ALA A 891 23.41 -19.38 24.52
C ALA A 891 22.17 -18.52 24.17
N SER A 892 21.24 -19.08 23.40
CA SER A 892 19.98 -18.42 23.00
C SER A 892 18.97 -18.25 24.15
N ALA A 893 19.23 -18.89 25.30
CA ALA A 893 18.35 -18.93 26.47
C ALA A 893 18.49 -17.70 27.40
N GLY A 894 18.81 -16.51 26.89
CA GLY A 894 19.20 -15.32 27.66
C GLY A 894 18.41 -15.08 28.98
N LYS A 895 19.07 -14.44 29.97
CA LYS A 895 18.67 -14.28 31.39
C LYS A 895 17.27 -13.66 31.67
N GLY A 896 16.48 -13.33 30.66
CA GLY A 896 15.14 -12.76 30.80
C GLY A 896 14.04 -13.81 30.98
N GLY A 897 13.71 -14.12 32.24
CA GLY A 897 12.38 -14.53 32.70
C GLY A 897 11.80 -15.87 32.21
N GLY A 898 11.99 -16.93 33.02
CA GLY A 898 11.03 -18.00 33.40
C GLY A 898 10.18 -18.78 32.38
N GLY A 899 10.12 -18.41 31.09
CA GLY A 899 9.29 -19.05 30.08
C GLY A 899 9.97 -20.26 29.44
N GLY A 900 9.25 -21.39 29.36
CA GLY A 900 9.76 -22.70 28.96
C GLY A 900 10.60 -22.78 27.68
N GLY A 901 11.45 -23.80 27.61
CA GLY A 901 12.55 -23.95 26.63
C GLY A 901 12.20 -24.04 25.14
N HIS A 902 10.94 -23.85 24.73
CA HIS A 902 10.53 -23.84 23.31
C HIS A 902 11.15 -22.66 22.58
N LYS A 903 11.18 -21.51 23.25
CA LYS A 903 11.75 -20.26 22.73
C LYS A 903 13.25 -20.34 22.46
N ASN A 904 13.96 -21.34 22.98
CA ASN A 904 15.42 -21.45 22.84
C ASN A 904 15.83 -22.15 21.55
N PHE A 905 15.10 -23.20 21.13
CA PHE A 905 15.39 -23.92 19.89
C PHE A 905 15.01 -23.09 18.67
N ASP A 906 13.82 -22.47 18.68
CA ASP A 906 13.36 -21.63 17.56
C ASP A 906 14.31 -20.46 17.31
N ARG A 907 14.79 -19.81 18.38
CA ARG A 907 15.80 -18.72 18.28
C ARG A 907 17.12 -19.21 17.71
N PHE A 908 17.58 -20.40 18.12
CA PHE A 908 18.79 -20.98 17.57
C PHE A 908 18.63 -21.27 16.08
N GLY A 909 17.52 -21.90 15.67
CA GLY A 909 17.23 -22.17 14.26
C GLY A 909 17.13 -20.89 13.42
N GLN A 910 16.49 -19.85 13.96
CA GLN A 910 16.44 -18.52 13.33
C GLN A 910 17.83 -17.90 13.20
N ALA A 911 18.71 -18.06 14.20
CA ALA A 911 20.09 -17.55 14.14
C ALA A 911 20.94 -18.32 13.11
N GLU A 912 20.80 -19.65 13.04
CA GLU A 912 21.47 -20.43 12.00
C GLU A 912 20.98 -20.02 10.62
N LEU A 913 19.67 -19.85 10.44
CA LEU A 913 19.11 -19.45 9.15
C LEU A 913 19.50 -18.01 8.77
N ALA A 914 19.54 -17.10 9.75
CA ALA A 914 20.07 -15.75 9.55
C ALA A 914 21.51 -15.79 9.04
N SER A 915 22.34 -16.66 9.62
CA SER A 915 23.72 -16.90 9.16
C SER A 915 23.77 -17.52 7.77
N PHE A 916 22.92 -18.50 7.47
CA PHE A 916 22.85 -19.15 6.15
C PHE A 916 22.52 -18.14 5.05
N ALA A 917 21.53 -17.28 5.31
CA ALA A 917 21.01 -16.30 4.36
C ALA A 917 21.75 -14.95 4.40
N SER A 918 22.76 -14.80 5.26
CA SER A 918 23.50 -13.55 5.47
C SER A 918 22.59 -12.34 5.79
N VAL A 919 21.53 -12.56 6.58
CA VAL A 919 20.58 -11.52 7.01
C VAL A 919 20.69 -11.24 8.50
N SER A 920 20.27 -10.05 8.94
CA SER A 920 20.32 -9.66 10.36
C SER A 920 19.30 -10.39 11.24
N GLY A 921 18.22 -10.90 10.64
CA GLY A 921 17.18 -11.64 11.34
C GLY A 921 16.24 -12.35 10.36
N VAL A 922 15.57 -13.38 10.87
CA VAL A 922 14.60 -14.18 10.12
C VAL A 922 13.21 -13.87 10.62
N MET A 923 12.36 -13.33 9.75
CA MET A 923 10.96 -13.02 10.07
C MET A 923 10.04 -14.08 9.47
N VAL A 924 9.91 -15.20 10.17
CA VAL A 924 9.06 -16.32 9.75
C VAL A 924 8.03 -16.66 10.82
N HIS A 925 6.82 -17.01 10.37
CA HIS A 925 5.75 -17.54 11.20
C HIS A 925 5.38 -18.94 10.77
N ASP A 926 5.62 -19.92 11.64
CA ASP A 926 4.95 -21.22 11.54
C ASP A 926 3.49 -21.02 11.97
N LEU A 927 2.60 -20.99 10.98
CA LEU A 927 1.18 -20.76 11.17
C LEU A 927 0.52 -21.95 11.87
N THR A 928 1.10 -23.14 11.77
CA THR A 928 0.62 -24.29 12.53
C THR A 928 0.92 -24.09 14.01
N ALA A 929 2.08 -23.54 14.39
CA ALA A 929 2.51 -23.39 15.79
C ALA A 929 1.67 -22.41 16.62
N LEU A 930 0.82 -21.60 15.98
CA LEU A 930 -0.05 -20.62 16.64
C LEU A 930 -1.14 -21.25 17.50
N GLN A 931 -1.50 -22.50 17.22
CA GLN A 931 -2.59 -23.21 17.86
C GLN A 931 -2.10 -24.28 18.85
N PRO A 932 -2.83 -24.49 19.97
CA PRO A 932 -2.50 -25.55 20.93
C PRO A 932 -2.54 -26.94 20.28
N VAL A 933 -1.97 -27.94 20.95
CA VAL A 933 -1.95 -29.33 20.45
C VAL A 933 -3.36 -29.90 20.34
N SER A 934 -4.16 -29.80 21.39
CA SER A 934 -5.58 -30.11 21.32
C SER A 934 -6.37 -29.08 22.09
N THR A 935 -7.55 -28.74 21.61
CA THR A 935 -8.42 -27.75 22.24
C THR A 935 -9.82 -28.30 22.45
N SER A 936 -10.48 -27.85 23.51
CA SER A 936 -11.90 -28.08 23.71
C SER A 936 -12.65 -26.81 23.36
N MET A 937 -13.59 -26.89 22.44
CA MET A 937 -14.50 -25.79 22.10
C MET A 937 -15.82 -26.01 22.83
N GLY A 938 -16.29 -24.98 23.54
CA GLY A 938 -17.67 -24.96 24.03
C GLY A 938 -18.66 -24.80 22.88
N LYS A 939 -19.95 -25.04 23.14
CA LYS A 939 -21.02 -24.92 22.13
C LYS A 939 -21.00 -23.56 21.41
N SER A 940 -20.93 -22.46 22.16
CA SER A 940 -20.91 -21.11 21.58
C SER A 940 -19.69 -20.84 20.68
N GLN A 941 -18.53 -21.39 21.03
CA GLN A 941 -17.32 -21.26 20.21
C GLN A 941 -17.43 -22.05 18.92
N LEU A 942 -17.99 -23.26 18.97
CA LEU A 942 -18.26 -24.08 17.79
C LEU A 942 -19.28 -23.41 16.86
N ASP A 943 -20.36 -22.88 17.42
CA ASP A 943 -21.40 -22.19 16.66
C ASP A 943 -20.83 -20.93 15.98
N GLN A 944 -20.01 -20.13 16.70
CA GLN A 944 -19.30 -19.00 16.10
C GLN A 944 -18.33 -19.44 15.00
N HIS A 945 -17.61 -20.54 15.20
CA HIS A 945 -16.67 -21.08 14.23
C HIS A 945 -17.39 -21.51 12.94
N ARG A 946 -18.54 -22.20 13.06
CA ARG A 946 -19.41 -22.59 11.94
C ARG A 946 -19.99 -21.37 11.23
N TYR A 947 -20.50 -20.40 11.98
CA TYR A 947 -21.04 -19.17 11.44
C TYR A 947 -20.00 -18.40 10.62
N ASN A 948 -18.78 -18.25 11.15
CA ASN A 948 -17.69 -17.58 10.44
C ASN A 948 -17.36 -18.28 9.11
N HIS A 949 -17.30 -19.60 9.10
CA HIS A 949 -17.04 -20.36 7.87
C HIS A 949 -18.17 -20.23 6.85
N MET A 950 -19.43 -20.36 7.27
CA MET A 950 -20.57 -20.17 6.36
C MET A 950 -20.58 -18.75 5.76
N THR A 951 -20.32 -17.74 6.59
CA THR A 951 -20.22 -16.34 6.14
C THR A 951 -19.08 -16.15 5.15
N HIS A 952 -17.92 -16.78 5.42
CA HIS A 952 -16.77 -16.77 4.53
C HIS A 952 -17.09 -17.40 3.18
N GLN A 953 -17.71 -18.59 3.16
CA GLN A 953 -18.12 -19.29 1.94
C GLN A 953 -19.13 -18.46 1.11
N GLN A 954 -20.14 -17.87 1.75
CA GLN A 954 -21.10 -16.99 1.07
C GLN A 954 -20.41 -15.74 0.48
N THR A 955 -19.46 -15.18 1.21
CA THR A 955 -18.67 -14.04 0.74
C THR A 955 -17.82 -14.43 -0.47
N MET A 956 -17.13 -15.57 -0.41
CA MET A 956 -16.35 -16.10 -1.53
C MET A 956 -17.21 -16.34 -2.77
N GLU A 957 -18.37 -16.96 -2.63
CA GLU A 957 -19.27 -17.24 -3.77
C GLU A 957 -19.81 -15.94 -4.41
N THR A 958 -20.13 -14.96 -3.58
CA THR A 958 -20.57 -13.63 -4.06
C THR A 958 -19.44 -12.91 -4.81
N LEU A 959 -18.21 -12.96 -4.26
CA LEU A 959 -17.03 -12.39 -4.90
C LEU A 959 -16.72 -13.07 -6.23
N LYS A 960 -16.73 -14.41 -6.24
CA LYS A 960 -16.53 -15.22 -7.44
C LYS A 960 -17.53 -14.86 -8.53
N THR A 961 -18.84 -14.88 -8.21
CA THR A 961 -19.90 -14.56 -9.16
C THR A 961 -19.72 -13.17 -9.77
N ARG A 962 -19.38 -12.17 -8.95
CA ARG A 962 -19.13 -10.80 -9.42
C ARG A 962 -17.92 -10.72 -10.35
N ALA A 963 -16.82 -11.37 -9.96
CA ALA A 963 -15.60 -11.34 -10.74
C ALA A 963 -15.72 -12.12 -12.06
N GLU A 964 -16.40 -13.27 -12.06
CA GLU A 964 -16.72 -14.02 -13.28
C GLU A 964 -17.58 -13.21 -14.24
N ALA A 965 -18.57 -12.46 -13.73
CA ALA A 965 -19.37 -11.57 -14.56
C ALA A 965 -18.50 -10.48 -15.22
N GLN A 966 -17.53 -9.93 -14.49
CA GLN A 966 -16.61 -8.92 -15.02
C GLN A 966 -15.60 -9.49 -16.01
N ILE A 967 -15.01 -10.66 -15.72
CA ILE A 967 -14.12 -11.37 -16.64
C ILE A 967 -14.88 -11.65 -17.94
N LYS A 968 -16.11 -12.19 -17.86
CA LYS A 968 -16.93 -12.49 -19.03
C LYS A 968 -17.33 -11.24 -19.83
N GLU A 969 -17.45 -10.08 -19.20
CA GLU A 969 -17.70 -8.82 -19.89
C GLU A 969 -16.45 -8.32 -20.65
N MET A 970 -15.26 -8.58 -20.11
CA MET A 970 -13.99 -8.03 -20.60
C MET A 970 -13.16 -9.02 -21.43
N VAL A 971 -13.40 -10.32 -21.34
CA VAL A 971 -12.70 -11.36 -22.09
C VAL A 971 -13.75 -12.16 -22.85
N ASN A 972 -13.56 -12.32 -24.15
CA ASN A 972 -14.55 -13.00 -24.99
C ASN A 972 -14.77 -14.45 -24.53
N ALA A 973 -16.05 -14.82 -24.32
CA ALA A 973 -16.45 -16.06 -23.68
C ALA A 973 -16.19 -17.35 -24.49
N GLU A 974 -15.69 -17.26 -25.73
CA GLU A 974 -15.35 -18.44 -26.53
C GLU A 974 -13.99 -19.05 -26.11
N ASP A 975 -13.16 -18.32 -25.36
CA ASP A 975 -11.79 -18.74 -24.98
C ASP A 975 -11.59 -19.00 -23.46
N THR A 976 -12.60 -18.81 -22.59
CA THR A 976 -12.58 -19.11 -21.13
C THR A 976 -13.34 -20.38 -20.78
#